data_AF-A0A934ZKQ9-F1
#
_entry.id   AF-A0A934ZKQ9-F1
#
_cell.length_a   1.000
_cell.length_b   1.000
_cell.length_c   1.000
_cell.angle_alpha   90.00
_cell.angle_beta   90.00
_cell.angle_gamma   90.00
#
_symmetry.space_group_name_H-M   'P 1'
#
loop_
_entity.id
_entity.type
_entity.pdbx_description
1 polymer ?
#
loop_
_entity_poly.entity_id
_entity_poly.type
_entity_poly.pdbx_seq_one_letter_code
_entity_poly.pdbx_strand_id
1 'polypeptide(L)'
;MRTRPSRRKETMDIGTLITKRIDDGRFKQAAVAARYVERAKARKIERNQSTVESHLSRLKSNDRTAVQYFFADPRDAEDLLEALAFPAGERGAVLGAADALLSPEERPLRLVVDLTTGPQDRGFVELCETLWRQLLDDAPPRVALVMTQAQHENLLPRFAPVDRVRVEGVQDPSQGDDSTRALAGDAAVVLSTRRFPVTSRWIAARWPERSNLPVTLEPTDALAALRAGTPLPGDDALAPALGHDLAALAPDAAPAVPPKEYAPDAPSLRRLIVSLAKGEAVRPHPDGRRHSAHRDEASPADRQAWAQHLGVRALATDGEWLEHLVLVARDAGATDVIRGGAGALQVEIDKAERGARTPRVVVEGAAVHVINPAPATAERLRALAGLTVHEVMPRASAVGSLRTELATRSKQALLDDPHLDGLIESLVAQGGDRAELTFVAACMLNDGAVRPEDAPRLPAWHDALVAVLALDPPAVGLRLPRGQKEPHGGEFGTVVLRAPDGFTLDRDRDWDQDREPEVAGVPAAELVRLRRGERLWLGTSTRDGYFSGRQRALPRGLNFEDGFAVSDAFARSPFRTKRQGVGEAWRVRPLTLASGFWEEADRHLAVTWLALRRAARQAASVTLHDGTGVLDMGGGVVAEVSAYEVPPHPRASPCEADFLLPIFTGALDDLYGEEGLQADAVWGTLATGSADTDGHVTTRRTRVPHALFFARDGIRLIVTFRENPWDGPADDVSLRAAAKGARRRDEQAHDDD
;
A
#
# COMPACT_ATOMS: atom_id res chain seq x y z
N MET A 1 -32.35 -12.33 -34.04
CA MET A 1 -33.55 -12.90 -33.38
C MET A 1 -34.14 -11.83 -32.48
N ARG A 2 -35.28 -11.23 -32.86
CA ARG A 2 -36.02 -10.30 -32.01
C ARG A 2 -36.81 -11.12 -30.99
N THR A 3 -36.44 -11.01 -29.72
CA THR A 3 -37.17 -11.59 -28.59
C THR A 3 -38.54 -10.93 -28.49
N ARG A 4 -39.60 -11.74 -28.59
CA ARG A 4 -40.99 -11.31 -28.42
C ARG A 4 -41.19 -10.79 -26.98
N PRO A 5 -41.90 -9.66 -26.79
CA PRO A 5 -42.25 -9.19 -25.45
C PRO A 5 -43.21 -10.19 -24.80
N SER A 6 -42.99 -10.45 -23.51
CA SER A 6 -43.81 -11.31 -22.68
C SER A 6 -45.28 -10.88 -22.74
N ARG A 7 -46.19 -11.83 -22.98
CA ARG A 7 -47.64 -11.63 -22.90
C ARG A 7 -47.99 -10.93 -21.57
N ARG A 8 -48.40 -9.66 -21.63
CA ARG A 8 -49.24 -9.06 -20.59
C ARG A 8 -50.42 -10.00 -20.40
N LYS A 9 -50.73 -10.40 -19.16
CA LYS A 9 -52.04 -10.97 -18.84
C LYS A 9 -53.05 -9.86 -19.15
N GLU A 10 -53.68 -9.93 -20.33
CA GLU A 10 -54.84 -9.09 -20.64
C GLU A 10 -55.92 -9.44 -19.61
N THR A 11 -56.14 -8.55 -18.65
CA THR A 11 -57.36 -8.56 -17.85
C THR A 11 -58.52 -8.37 -18.81
N MET A 12 -59.21 -9.46 -19.16
CA MET A 12 -60.37 -9.43 -20.04
C MET A 12 -61.48 -8.62 -19.36
N ASP A 13 -62.00 -7.62 -20.06
CA ASP A 13 -63.14 -6.84 -19.59
C ASP A 13 -64.45 -7.65 -19.65
N ILE A 14 -65.48 -7.19 -18.95
CA ILE A 14 -66.76 -7.92 -18.85
C ILE A 14 -67.41 -8.10 -20.22
N GLY A 15 -67.35 -7.08 -21.08
CA GLY A 15 -67.90 -7.10 -22.42
C GLY A 15 -67.26 -8.17 -23.29
N THR A 16 -65.94 -8.36 -23.19
CA THR A 16 -65.20 -9.41 -23.89
C THR A 16 -65.56 -10.79 -23.34
N LEU A 17 -65.64 -10.95 -22.00
CA LEU A 17 -66.02 -12.22 -21.38
C LEU A 17 -67.45 -12.65 -21.79
N ILE A 18 -68.39 -11.71 -21.79
CA ILE A 18 -69.78 -11.93 -22.18
C ILE A 18 -69.92 -12.18 -23.68
N THR A 19 -69.23 -11.38 -24.52
CA THR A 19 -69.23 -11.55 -25.98
C THR A 19 -68.64 -12.90 -26.37
N LYS A 20 -67.48 -13.25 -25.80
CA LYS A 20 -66.86 -14.55 -25.99
C LYS A 20 -67.83 -15.68 -25.64
N ARG A 21 -68.58 -15.59 -24.53
CA ARG A 21 -69.51 -16.66 -24.14
C ARG A 21 -70.73 -16.76 -25.04
N ILE A 22 -71.29 -15.63 -25.48
CA ILE A 22 -72.43 -15.58 -26.40
C ILE A 22 -72.04 -16.12 -27.78
N ASP A 23 -70.87 -15.69 -28.27
CA ASP A 23 -70.39 -16.00 -29.63
C ASP A 23 -69.78 -17.41 -29.71
N ASP A 24 -68.99 -17.85 -28.71
CA ASP A 24 -68.42 -19.22 -28.64
C ASP A 24 -69.49 -20.28 -28.30
N GLY A 25 -70.57 -19.89 -27.60
CA GLY A 25 -71.59 -20.81 -27.07
C GLY A 25 -72.75 -21.14 -28.01
N ARG A 26 -72.79 -20.59 -29.23
CA ARG A 26 -73.98 -20.63 -30.14
C ARG A 26 -75.28 -20.13 -29.48
N PHE A 27 -75.20 -19.30 -28.44
CA PHE A 27 -76.38 -18.77 -27.77
C PHE A 27 -76.89 -17.54 -28.52
N LYS A 28 -78.10 -17.61 -29.09
CA LYS A 28 -78.76 -16.40 -29.59
C LYS A 28 -79.09 -15.51 -28.40
N GLN A 29 -78.77 -14.22 -28.49
CA GLN A 29 -79.04 -13.22 -27.44
C GLN A 29 -80.50 -13.26 -26.95
N ALA A 30 -81.45 -13.45 -27.87
CA ALA A 30 -82.88 -13.62 -27.54
C ALA A 30 -83.17 -14.86 -26.68
N ALA A 31 -82.45 -15.96 -26.90
CA ALA A 31 -82.60 -17.18 -26.10
C ALA A 31 -82.01 -17.01 -24.69
N VAL A 32 -80.91 -16.26 -24.54
CA VAL A 32 -80.36 -15.90 -23.23
C VAL A 32 -81.32 -15.00 -22.46
N ALA A 33 -81.90 -14.00 -23.13
CA ALA A 33 -82.88 -13.11 -22.53
C ALA A 33 -84.14 -13.86 -22.09
N ALA A 34 -84.68 -14.76 -22.91
CA ALA A 34 -85.83 -15.58 -22.54
C ALA A 34 -85.55 -16.44 -21.29
N ARG A 35 -84.38 -17.08 -21.22
CA ARG A 35 -83.96 -17.89 -20.06
C ARG A 35 -83.79 -17.05 -18.79
N TYR A 36 -83.22 -15.86 -18.92
CA TYR A 36 -83.09 -14.92 -17.81
C TYR A 36 -84.46 -14.47 -17.29
N VAL A 37 -85.40 -14.16 -18.18
CA VAL A 37 -86.79 -13.76 -17.83
C VAL A 37 -87.53 -14.90 -17.14
N GLU A 38 -87.40 -16.14 -17.61
CA GLU A 38 -88.02 -17.31 -16.96
C GLU A 38 -87.52 -17.50 -15.52
N ARG A 39 -86.22 -17.29 -15.29
CA ARG A 39 -85.60 -17.39 -13.96
C ARG A 39 -86.02 -16.25 -13.03
N ALA A 40 -86.03 -15.01 -13.54
CA ALA A 40 -86.55 -13.87 -12.80
C ALA A 40 -88.05 -14.06 -12.43
N LYS A 41 -88.84 -14.63 -13.35
CA LYS A 41 -90.26 -14.95 -13.13
C LYS A 41 -90.45 -16.03 -12.07
N ALA A 42 -89.58 -17.05 -12.02
CA ALA A 42 -89.59 -18.06 -10.95
C ALA A 42 -89.36 -17.44 -9.55
N ARG A 43 -88.67 -16.31 -9.49
CA ARG A 43 -88.48 -15.49 -8.27
C ARG A 43 -89.55 -14.42 -8.06
N LYS A 44 -90.65 -14.46 -8.84
CA LYS A 44 -91.76 -13.48 -8.84
C LYS A 44 -91.35 -12.05 -9.24
N ILE A 45 -90.31 -11.90 -10.06
CA ILE A 45 -89.88 -10.62 -10.63
C ILE A 45 -90.31 -10.57 -12.09
N GLU A 46 -91.13 -9.59 -12.46
CA GLU A 46 -91.51 -9.37 -13.85
C GLU A 46 -90.41 -8.59 -14.59
N ARG A 47 -89.83 -9.22 -15.63
CA ARG A 47 -88.87 -8.60 -16.54
C ARG A 47 -89.37 -8.71 -17.97
N ASN A 48 -89.27 -7.65 -18.75
CA ASN A 48 -89.59 -7.68 -20.17
C ASN A 48 -88.38 -8.21 -20.97
N GLN A 49 -88.61 -9.22 -21.81
CA GLN A 49 -87.58 -9.83 -22.64
C GLN A 49 -86.88 -8.82 -23.55
N SER A 50 -87.60 -7.88 -24.18
CA SER A 50 -86.98 -6.89 -25.07
C SER A 50 -86.04 -5.93 -24.33
N THR A 51 -86.37 -5.61 -23.08
CA THR A 51 -85.50 -4.80 -22.19
C THR A 51 -84.25 -5.57 -21.82
N VAL A 52 -84.37 -6.85 -21.46
CA VAL A 52 -83.23 -7.72 -21.15
C VAL A 52 -82.32 -7.90 -22.37
N GLU A 53 -82.88 -8.11 -23.56
CA GLU A 53 -82.11 -8.17 -24.81
C GLU A 53 -81.34 -6.87 -25.09
N SER A 54 -81.97 -5.71 -24.88
CA SER A 54 -81.30 -4.41 -25.04
C SER A 54 -80.12 -4.25 -24.07
N HIS A 55 -80.30 -4.60 -22.79
CA HIS A 55 -79.22 -4.55 -21.81
C HIS A 55 -78.12 -5.58 -22.09
N LEU A 56 -78.44 -6.78 -22.57
CA LEU A 56 -77.42 -7.76 -23.01
C LEU A 56 -76.58 -7.22 -24.16
N SER A 57 -77.18 -6.49 -25.11
CA SER A 57 -76.45 -5.84 -26.21
C SER A 57 -75.48 -4.80 -25.68
N ARG A 58 -75.92 -3.97 -24.72
CA ARG A 58 -75.11 -2.91 -24.11
C ARG A 58 -74.00 -3.47 -23.23
N LEU A 59 -74.24 -4.61 -22.58
CA LEU A 59 -73.25 -5.31 -21.75
C LEU A 59 -72.03 -5.76 -22.56
N LYS A 60 -72.21 -6.14 -23.84
CA LYS A 60 -71.10 -6.46 -24.76
C LYS A 60 -70.13 -5.28 -24.98
N SER A 61 -70.60 -4.06 -24.77
CA SER A 61 -69.81 -2.82 -24.92
C SER A 61 -69.37 -2.22 -23.57
N ASN A 62 -69.37 -3.00 -22.48
CA ASN A 62 -69.03 -2.53 -21.12
C ASN A 62 -69.91 -1.36 -20.62
N ASP A 63 -71.14 -1.21 -21.13
CA ASP A 63 -72.02 -0.12 -20.72
C ASP A 63 -72.38 -0.22 -19.23
N ARG A 64 -72.05 0.82 -18.46
CA ARG A 64 -72.24 0.84 -17.00
C ARG A 64 -73.70 0.63 -16.60
N THR A 65 -74.66 1.18 -17.35
CA THR A 65 -76.09 1.03 -17.08
C THR A 65 -76.53 -0.43 -17.23
N ALA A 66 -75.99 -1.12 -18.23
CA ALA A 66 -76.23 -2.55 -18.44
C ALA A 66 -75.52 -3.42 -17.39
N VAL A 67 -74.30 -3.09 -16.98
CA VAL A 67 -73.63 -3.79 -15.87
C VAL A 67 -74.46 -3.62 -14.59
N GLN A 68 -74.96 -2.41 -14.31
CA GLN A 68 -75.77 -2.15 -13.11
C GLN A 68 -77.10 -2.90 -13.15
N TYR A 69 -77.72 -3.01 -14.33
CA TYR A 69 -78.96 -3.76 -14.52
C TYR A 69 -78.86 -5.24 -14.12
N PHE A 70 -77.72 -5.89 -14.41
CA PHE A 70 -77.54 -7.32 -14.15
C PHE A 70 -76.74 -7.66 -12.90
N PHE A 71 -75.79 -6.80 -12.49
CA PHE A 71 -74.80 -7.14 -11.47
C PHE A 71 -74.93 -6.32 -10.18
N ALA A 72 -75.87 -5.38 -10.09
CA ALA A 72 -76.13 -4.66 -8.84
C ALA A 72 -76.83 -5.52 -7.78
N ASP A 73 -77.64 -6.50 -8.19
CA ASP A 73 -78.23 -7.52 -7.31
C ASP A 73 -77.51 -8.86 -7.56
N PRO A 74 -76.89 -9.48 -6.53
CA PRO A 74 -76.22 -10.78 -6.66
C PRO A 74 -77.10 -11.88 -7.27
N ARG A 75 -78.43 -11.82 -7.05
CA ARG A 75 -79.37 -12.82 -7.58
C ARG A 75 -79.67 -12.62 -9.06
N ASP A 76 -79.67 -11.37 -9.53
CA ASP A 76 -79.76 -11.06 -10.96
C ASP A 76 -78.44 -11.43 -11.68
N ALA A 77 -77.30 -11.26 -11.00
CA ALA A 77 -76.00 -11.67 -11.53
C ALA A 77 -75.93 -13.18 -11.71
N GLU A 78 -76.42 -13.94 -10.72
CA GLU A 78 -76.48 -15.40 -10.77
C GLU A 78 -77.42 -15.88 -11.89
N ASP A 79 -78.62 -15.30 -12.01
CA ASP A 79 -79.56 -15.65 -13.08
C ASP A 79 -78.98 -15.40 -14.47
N LEU A 80 -78.23 -14.30 -14.67
CA LEU A 80 -77.56 -14.02 -15.94
C LEU A 80 -76.43 -15.01 -16.22
N LEU A 81 -75.55 -15.25 -15.23
CA LEU A 81 -74.42 -16.17 -15.39
C LEU A 81 -74.88 -17.61 -15.67
N GLU A 82 -76.01 -18.01 -15.09
CA GLU A 82 -76.65 -19.30 -15.38
C GLU A 82 -77.36 -19.34 -16.73
N ALA A 83 -78.05 -18.27 -17.14
CA ALA A 83 -78.62 -18.17 -18.47
C ALA A 83 -77.55 -18.27 -19.58
N LEU A 84 -76.34 -17.77 -19.31
CA LEU A 84 -75.14 -17.86 -20.15
C LEU A 84 -74.30 -19.14 -19.92
N ALA A 85 -74.74 -20.00 -19.00
CA ALA A 85 -74.08 -21.25 -18.63
C ALA A 85 -72.59 -21.10 -18.29
N PHE A 86 -72.21 -20.08 -17.52
CA PHE A 86 -70.83 -19.92 -17.03
C PHE A 86 -70.47 -21.04 -16.02
N PRO A 87 -69.32 -21.73 -16.19
CA PRO A 87 -68.80 -22.66 -15.19
C PRO A 87 -68.55 -21.95 -13.85
N ALA A 88 -68.79 -22.63 -12.73
CA ALA A 88 -68.62 -22.05 -11.39
C ALA A 88 -67.23 -21.43 -11.17
N GLY A 89 -66.17 -22.05 -11.70
CA GLY A 89 -64.80 -21.53 -11.61
C GLY A 89 -64.51 -20.27 -12.44
N GLU A 90 -65.36 -19.92 -13.41
CA GLU A 90 -65.20 -18.72 -14.25
C GLU A 90 -66.10 -17.56 -13.80
N ARG A 91 -67.16 -17.84 -13.02
CA ARG A 91 -68.09 -16.83 -12.51
C ARG A 91 -67.39 -15.74 -11.70
N GLY A 92 -66.38 -16.11 -10.91
CA GLY A 92 -65.61 -15.16 -10.09
C GLY A 92 -64.87 -14.10 -10.93
N ALA A 93 -64.39 -14.46 -12.12
CA ALA A 93 -63.74 -13.50 -13.02
C ALA A 93 -64.74 -12.50 -13.63
N VAL A 94 -65.95 -12.96 -13.97
CA VAL A 94 -67.02 -12.09 -14.50
C VAL A 94 -67.56 -11.18 -13.41
N LEU A 95 -67.80 -11.70 -12.20
CA LEU A 95 -68.24 -10.93 -11.04
C LEU A 95 -67.19 -9.88 -10.64
N GLY A 96 -65.90 -10.24 -10.63
CA GLY A 96 -64.82 -9.29 -10.36
C GLY A 96 -64.70 -8.19 -11.42
N ALA A 97 -64.94 -8.51 -12.70
CA ALA A 97 -64.96 -7.52 -13.78
C ALA A 97 -66.21 -6.61 -13.72
N ALA A 98 -67.36 -7.13 -13.31
CA ALA A 98 -68.58 -6.37 -13.09
C ALA A 98 -68.43 -5.41 -11.89
N ASP A 99 -67.90 -5.93 -10.78
CA ASP A 99 -67.65 -5.18 -9.56
C ASP A 99 -66.66 -4.03 -9.80
N ALA A 100 -65.60 -4.26 -10.58
CA ALA A 100 -64.67 -3.20 -11.00
C ALA A 100 -65.30 -2.04 -11.80
N LEU A 101 -66.47 -2.26 -12.41
CA LEU A 101 -67.24 -1.22 -13.12
C LEU A 101 -68.36 -0.60 -12.28
N LEU A 102 -68.86 -1.33 -11.28
CA LEU A 102 -69.96 -0.93 -10.41
C LEU A 102 -69.51 -0.22 -9.15
N SER A 103 -68.41 -0.66 -8.56
CA SER A 103 -67.86 -0.07 -7.35
C SER A 103 -67.35 1.34 -7.64
N PRO A 104 -67.89 2.39 -6.96
CA PRO A 104 -67.32 3.73 -6.94
C PRO A 104 -66.23 3.88 -5.86
N GLU A 105 -65.56 2.80 -5.44
CA GLU A 105 -64.51 2.87 -4.43
C GLU A 105 -63.17 3.36 -5.01
N GLU A 106 -62.56 4.25 -4.22
CA GLU A 106 -61.41 5.05 -4.55
C GLU A 106 -60.21 4.20 -4.94
N ARG A 107 -59.85 4.20 -6.23
CA ARG A 107 -58.46 3.88 -6.61
C ARG A 107 -57.54 4.74 -5.72
N PRO A 108 -56.59 4.13 -4.97
CA PRO A 108 -55.81 4.85 -3.97
C PRO A 108 -55.03 5.99 -4.62
N LEU A 109 -55.02 7.15 -3.96
CA LEU A 109 -54.21 8.28 -4.37
C LEU A 109 -52.75 7.84 -4.46
N ARG A 110 -52.08 8.23 -5.54
CA ARG A 110 -50.65 7.98 -5.71
C ARG A 110 -49.80 9.23 -5.50
N LEU A 111 -50.41 10.40 -5.68
CA LEU A 111 -49.79 11.69 -5.46
C LEU A 111 -50.75 12.62 -4.73
N VAL A 112 -50.26 13.27 -3.69
CA VAL A 112 -50.91 14.41 -3.03
C VAL A 112 -50.00 15.62 -3.22
N VAL A 113 -50.54 16.72 -3.73
CA VAL A 113 -49.83 17.96 -4.00
C VAL A 113 -50.35 19.02 -3.04
N ASP A 114 -49.52 19.42 -2.09
CA ASP A 114 -49.84 20.50 -1.16
C ASP A 114 -49.46 21.84 -1.77
N LEU A 115 -50.45 22.61 -2.21
CA LEU A 115 -50.29 23.93 -2.82
C LEU A 115 -50.49 25.07 -1.84
N THR A 116 -50.77 24.79 -0.57
CA THR A 116 -51.26 25.78 0.39
C THR A 116 -50.24 26.87 0.74
N THR A 117 -48.95 26.62 0.50
CA THR A 117 -47.84 27.58 0.64
C THR A 117 -47.55 28.39 -0.62
N GLY A 118 -48.25 28.08 -1.73
CA GLY A 118 -48.09 28.77 -3.00
C GLY A 118 -48.74 30.16 -3.04
N PRO A 119 -48.57 30.87 -4.17
CA PRO A 119 -49.26 32.14 -4.40
C PRO A 119 -50.78 32.00 -4.20
N GLN A 120 -51.40 33.07 -3.73
CA GLN A 120 -52.85 33.13 -3.47
C GLN A 120 -53.59 33.98 -4.52
N ASP A 121 -52.84 34.61 -5.43
CA ASP A 121 -53.32 35.60 -6.40
C ASP A 121 -53.17 35.08 -7.83
N ARG A 122 -53.01 35.98 -8.82
CA ARG A 122 -52.82 35.60 -10.23
C ARG A 122 -51.60 34.68 -10.46
N GLY A 123 -50.59 34.72 -9.59
CA GLY A 123 -49.45 33.79 -9.67
C GLY A 123 -49.86 32.32 -9.43
N PHE A 124 -51.02 32.07 -8.80
CA PHE A 124 -51.54 30.72 -8.61
C PHE A 124 -51.97 30.08 -9.93
N VAL A 125 -52.54 30.87 -10.85
CA VAL A 125 -52.93 30.41 -12.19
C VAL A 125 -51.71 29.89 -12.95
N GLU A 126 -50.61 30.64 -12.89
CA GLU A 126 -49.35 30.32 -13.57
C GLU A 126 -48.68 29.07 -12.97
N LEU A 127 -48.75 28.93 -11.64
CA LEU A 127 -48.34 27.70 -10.95
C LEU A 127 -49.18 26.51 -11.44
N CYS A 128 -50.49 26.66 -11.55
CA CYS A 128 -51.38 25.62 -12.09
C CYS A 128 -50.99 25.23 -13.52
N GLU A 129 -50.69 26.18 -14.41
CA GLU A 129 -50.25 25.87 -15.79
C GLU A 129 -48.91 25.11 -15.82
N THR A 130 -47.99 25.47 -14.94
CA THR A 130 -46.69 24.81 -14.84
C THR A 130 -46.81 23.39 -14.28
N LEU A 131 -47.63 23.21 -13.24
CA LEU A 131 -47.94 21.91 -12.67
C LEU A 131 -48.65 21.02 -13.69
N TRP A 132 -49.59 21.56 -14.45
CA TRP A 132 -50.28 20.81 -15.51
C TRP A 132 -49.27 20.23 -16.52
N ARG A 133 -48.39 21.09 -17.06
CA ARG A 133 -47.36 20.68 -18.03
C ARG A 133 -46.38 19.64 -17.48
N GLN A 134 -45.98 19.78 -16.22
CA GLN A 134 -44.97 18.90 -15.62
C GLN A 134 -45.55 17.59 -15.07
N LEU A 135 -46.76 17.63 -14.51
CA LEU A 135 -47.39 16.51 -13.80
C LEU A 135 -48.41 15.76 -14.66
N LEU A 136 -49.25 16.45 -15.44
CA LEU A 136 -50.52 15.90 -15.94
C LEU A 136 -50.57 15.60 -17.45
N ASP A 137 -49.69 16.20 -18.27
CA ASP A 137 -49.72 16.03 -19.74
C ASP A 137 -49.40 14.59 -20.22
N ASP A 138 -48.44 13.91 -19.59
CA ASP A 138 -48.06 12.52 -19.90
C ASP A 138 -48.60 11.56 -18.84
N ALA A 139 -49.88 11.19 -19.00
CA ALA A 139 -50.74 10.49 -18.03
C ALA A 139 -50.02 9.68 -16.92
N PRO A 140 -49.94 10.23 -15.69
CA PRO A 140 -49.63 9.46 -14.49
C PRO A 140 -50.85 9.46 -13.53
N PRO A 141 -50.78 8.76 -12.37
CA PRO A 141 -51.93 8.23 -11.61
C PRO A 141 -52.76 9.29 -10.87
N ARG A 142 -53.90 8.90 -10.27
CA ARG A 142 -54.82 9.79 -9.52
C ARG A 142 -54.08 10.71 -8.54
N VAL A 143 -54.30 12.02 -8.69
CA VAL A 143 -53.66 13.11 -7.93
C VAL A 143 -54.70 13.80 -7.06
N ALA A 144 -54.34 14.13 -5.82
CA ALA A 144 -55.09 15.09 -5.00
C ALA A 144 -54.34 16.42 -4.93
N LEU A 145 -55.06 17.53 -5.08
CA LEU A 145 -54.55 18.89 -4.91
C LEU A 145 -55.14 19.47 -3.63
N VAL A 146 -54.31 19.81 -2.66
CA VAL A 146 -54.70 20.48 -1.42
C VAL A 146 -54.39 21.96 -1.56
N MET A 147 -55.40 22.81 -1.45
CA MET A 147 -55.27 24.26 -1.68
C MET A 147 -56.18 25.06 -0.76
N THR A 148 -55.87 26.34 -0.55
CA THR A 148 -56.72 27.23 0.24
C THR A 148 -57.99 27.62 -0.52
N GLN A 149 -58.98 28.15 0.18
CA GLN A 149 -60.20 28.67 -0.44
C GLN A 149 -59.92 29.82 -1.44
N ALA A 150 -58.96 30.71 -1.14
CA ALA A 150 -58.56 31.79 -2.03
C ALA A 150 -57.89 31.28 -3.33
N GLN A 151 -57.11 30.20 -3.22
CA GLN A 151 -56.52 29.53 -4.38
C GLN A 151 -57.59 28.85 -5.25
N HIS A 152 -58.60 28.26 -4.63
CA HIS A 152 -59.69 27.58 -5.34
C HIS A 152 -60.45 28.52 -6.29
N GLU A 153 -60.65 29.79 -5.92
CA GLU A 153 -61.27 30.80 -6.79
C GLU A 153 -60.49 31.07 -8.09
N ASN A 154 -59.17 30.82 -8.06
CA ASN A 154 -58.25 31.02 -9.19
C ASN A 154 -57.88 29.69 -9.87
N LEU A 155 -58.54 28.58 -9.53
CA LEU A 155 -58.27 27.28 -10.14
C LEU A 155 -58.70 27.26 -11.61
N LEU A 156 -57.79 26.81 -12.48
CA LEU A 156 -58.08 26.73 -13.91
C LEU A 156 -59.18 25.68 -14.20
N PRO A 157 -60.14 25.94 -15.11
CA PRO A 157 -61.22 25.00 -15.43
C PRO A 157 -60.77 23.61 -15.88
N ARG A 158 -59.56 23.48 -16.42
CA ARG A 158 -58.96 22.18 -16.82
C ARG A 158 -58.63 21.26 -15.64
N PHE A 159 -58.56 21.81 -14.43
CA PHE A 159 -58.43 21.08 -13.16
C PHE A 159 -59.78 20.76 -12.50
N ALA A 160 -60.91 21.11 -13.14
CA ALA A 160 -62.22 20.64 -12.72
C ALA A 160 -62.21 19.11 -12.61
N PRO A 161 -62.93 18.51 -11.64
CA PRO A 161 -62.81 17.10 -11.32
C PRO A 161 -63.13 16.21 -12.52
N VAL A 162 -62.07 15.76 -13.19
CA VAL A 162 -62.06 14.61 -14.09
C VAL A 162 -61.67 13.40 -13.23
N ASP A 163 -61.96 12.17 -13.65
CA ASP A 163 -61.67 10.89 -12.95
C ASP A 163 -60.23 10.71 -12.39
N ARG A 164 -59.31 11.64 -12.70
CA ARG A 164 -57.88 11.65 -12.37
C ARG A 164 -57.46 12.67 -11.31
N VAL A 165 -58.21 13.75 -11.06
CA VAL A 165 -57.81 14.83 -10.15
C VAL A 165 -58.88 15.07 -9.09
N ARG A 166 -58.51 14.91 -7.81
CA ARG A 166 -59.30 15.30 -6.65
C ARG A 166 -58.81 16.67 -6.16
N VAL A 167 -59.73 17.57 -5.85
CA VAL A 167 -59.41 18.88 -5.27
C VAL A 167 -59.95 18.92 -3.85
N GLU A 168 -59.10 19.27 -2.90
CA GLU A 168 -59.40 19.40 -1.48
C GLU A 168 -59.16 20.84 -1.05
N GLY A 169 -60.23 21.55 -0.68
CA GLY A 169 -60.17 22.94 -0.22
C GLY A 169 -60.02 23.01 1.29
N VAL A 170 -59.03 23.76 1.77
CA VAL A 170 -58.83 24.05 3.20
C VAL A 170 -58.98 25.56 3.47
N GLN A 171 -59.24 25.92 4.73
CA GLN A 171 -59.45 27.33 5.10
C GLN A 171 -58.14 28.13 5.09
N ASP A 172 -57.06 27.52 5.58
CA ASP A 172 -55.77 28.18 5.74
C ASP A 172 -54.59 27.22 5.51
N PRO A 173 -53.36 27.74 5.36
CA PRO A 173 -52.20 26.90 5.12
C PRO A 173 -51.85 25.94 6.27
N SER A 174 -52.27 26.18 7.52
CA SER A 174 -51.98 25.25 8.63
C SER A 174 -52.80 23.96 8.49
N GLN A 175 -54.09 24.08 8.15
CA GLN A 175 -54.98 22.94 7.85
C GLN A 175 -54.54 22.14 6.63
N GLY A 176 -53.78 22.77 5.73
CA GLY A 176 -53.19 22.12 4.56
C GLY A 176 -52.30 20.92 4.90
N ASP A 177 -51.51 21.00 5.98
CA ASP A 177 -50.60 19.91 6.38
C ASP A 177 -51.39 18.69 6.88
N ASP A 178 -52.37 18.91 7.76
CA ASP A 178 -53.22 17.84 8.29
C ASP A 178 -54.01 17.15 7.17
N SER A 179 -54.59 17.94 6.26
CA SER A 179 -55.32 17.41 5.10
C SER A 179 -54.42 16.64 4.15
N THR A 180 -53.22 17.15 3.88
CA THR A 180 -52.22 16.47 3.04
C THR A 180 -51.83 15.12 3.64
N ARG A 181 -51.59 15.05 4.96
CA ARG A 181 -51.27 13.79 5.66
C ARG A 181 -52.43 12.80 5.62
N ALA A 182 -53.65 13.27 5.89
CA ALA A 182 -54.84 12.44 5.86
C ALA A 182 -55.10 11.83 4.48
N LEU A 183 -54.98 12.63 3.41
CA LEU A 183 -55.14 12.18 2.04
C LEU A 183 -53.99 11.26 1.58
N ALA A 184 -52.78 11.52 2.05
CA ALA A 184 -51.62 10.72 1.66
C ALA A 184 -51.67 9.31 2.25
N GLY A 185 -52.25 9.15 3.45
CA GLY A 185 -52.31 7.89 4.18
C GLY A 185 -50.94 7.22 4.28
N ASP A 186 -50.90 5.90 4.08
CA ASP A 186 -49.64 5.12 4.13
C ASP A 186 -48.96 4.93 2.76
N ALA A 187 -49.65 5.25 1.66
CA ALA A 187 -49.23 4.81 0.33
C ALA A 187 -48.89 5.95 -0.65
N ALA A 188 -49.52 7.12 -0.55
CA ALA A 188 -49.32 8.17 -1.57
C ALA A 188 -47.99 8.91 -1.38
N VAL A 189 -47.39 9.33 -2.48
CA VAL A 189 -46.27 10.28 -2.47
C VAL A 189 -46.82 11.69 -2.28
N VAL A 190 -46.11 12.54 -1.55
CA VAL A 190 -46.47 13.93 -1.25
C VAL A 190 -45.50 14.87 -1.94
N LEU A 191 -46.02 15.75 -2.78
CA LEU A 191 -45.29 16.88 -3.36
C LEU A 191 -45.64 18.13 -2.56
N SER A 192 -44.67 18.69 -1.84
CA SER A 192 -44.88 19.87 -0.98
C SER A 192 -43.60 20.68 -0.81
N THR A 193 -43.74 21.98 -0.53
CA THR A 193 -42.62 22.83 -0.05
C THR A 193 -42.36 22.66 1.44
N ARG A 194 -43.25 21.98 2.17
CA ARG A 194 -43.04 21.60 3.56
C ARG A 194 -42.41 20.24 3.62
N ARG A 195 -41.67 20.00 4.69
CA ARG A 195 -41.11 18.68 4.96
C ARG A 195 -42.24 17.71 5.29
N PHE A 196 -42.34 16.64 4.51
CA PHE A 196 -43.17 15.49 4.87
C PHE A 196 -42.34 14.50 5.72
N PRO A 197 -42.89 13.92 6.81
CA PRO A 197 -42.10 13.13 7.76
C PRO A 197 -41.40 11.91 7.16
N VAL A 198 -42.00 11.28 6.15
CA VAL A 198 -41.46 10.08 5.49
C VAL A 198 -40.70 10.49 4.23
N THR A 199 -39.36 10.54 4.30
CA THR A 199 -38.52 11.02 3.18
C THR A 199 -38.73 10.22 1.89
N SER A 200 -38.94 8.90 1.98
CA SER A 200 -39.21 8.03 0.82
C SER A 200 -40.51 8.37 0.06
N ARG A 201 -41.38 9.18 0.66
CA ARG A 201 -42.66 9.59 0.09
C ARG A 201 -42.73 11.09 -0.14
N TRP A 202 -41.64 11.82 0.04
CA TRP A 202 -41.62 13.26 -0.09
C TRP A 202 -40.93 13.69 -1.39
N ILE A 203 -41.64 14.41 -2.25
CA ILE A 203 -41.07 15.18 -3.36
C ILE A 203 -40.99 16.62 -2.86
N ALA A 204 -39.79 17.06 -2.52
CA ALA A 204 -39.58 18.40 -2.05
C ALA A 204 -39.66 19.37 -3.24
N ALA A 205 -40.57 20.34 -3.15
CA ALA A 205 -40.80 21.30 -4.22
C ALA A 205 -40.39 22.71 -3.81
N ARG A 206 -40.02 23.51 -4.81
CA ARG A 206 -39.97 24.97 -4.72
C ARG A 206 -40.83 25.57 -5.82
N TRP A 207 -41.82 26.36 -5.40
CA TRP A 207 -42.66 27.11 -6.33
C TRP A 207 -41.83 28.19 -7.02
N PRO A 208 -42.00 28.39 -8.33
CA PRO A 208 -41.25 29.40 -9.07
C PRO A 208 -41.69 30.81 -8.63
N GLU A 209 -40.72 31.71 -8.46
CA GLU A 209 -40.99 33.14 -8.21
C GLU A 209 -41.51 33.88 -9.46
N ARG A 210 -41.33 33.28 -10.65
CA ARG A 210 -41.74 33.83 -11.96
C ARG A 210 -42.35 32.75 -12.84
N SER A 211 -43.38 33.12 -13.58
CA SER A 211 -44.24 32.25 -14.39
C SER A 211 -43.58 31.40 -15.47
N ASN A 212 -42.38 31.78 -15.92
CA ASN A 212 -41.65 31.08 -16.97
C ASN A 212 -40.65 30.03 -16.44
N LEU A 213 -40.48 29.91 -15.12
CA LEU A 213 -39.55 28.96 -14.52
C LEU A 213 -40.26 27.65 -14.11
N PRO A 214 -39.61 26.49 -14.31
CA PRO A 214 -40.16 25.21 -13.86
C PRO A 214 -40.23 25.14 -12.32
N VAL A 215 -41.18 24.36 -11.79
CA VAL A 215 -41.13 23.93 -10.40
C VAL A 215 -39.83 23.16 -10.19
N THR A 216 -39.05 23.53 -9.18
CA THR A 216 -37.83 22.80 -8.82
C THR A 216 -38.22 21.65 -7.90
N LEU A 217 -37.79 20.44 -8.23
CA LEU A 217 -38.13 19.22 -7.49
C LEU A 217 -36.86 18.51 -7.01
N GLU A 218 -36.94 17.92 -5.82
CA GLU A 218 -35.97 16.96 -5.32
C GLU A 218 -36.72 15.69 -4.83
N PRO A 219 -36.38 14.49 -5.32
CA PRO A 219 -35.41 14.23 -6.41
C PRO A 219 -35.84 14.85 -7.75
N THR A 220 -34.90 15.23 -8.59
CA THR A 220 -35.19 15.88 -9.89
C THR A 220 -35.98 14.95 -10.85
N ASP A 221 -35.78 13.64 -10.73
CA ASP A 221 -36.45 12.59 -11.51
C ASP A 221 -37.69 11.99 -10.82
N ALA A 222 -38.13 12.55 -9.68
CA ALA A 222 -39.17 11.98 -8.84
C ALA A 222 -40.49 11.73 -9.57
N LEU A 223 -40.86 12.62 -10.49
CA LEU A 223 -42.07 12.45 -11.29
C LEU A 223 -41.95 11.26 -12.23
N ALA A 224 -40.81 11.08 -12.89
CA ALA A 224 -40.56 9.93 -13.76
C ALA A 224 -40.57 8.62 -12.97
N ALA A 225 -39.94 8.59 -11.79
CA ALA A 225 -39.97 7.46 -10.87
C ALA A 225 -41.40 7.09 -10.46
N LEU A 226 -42.23 8.10 -10.12
CA LEU A 226 -43.64 7.90 -9.78
C LEU A 226 -44.45 7.33 -10.96
N ARG A 227 -44.21 7.80 -12.20
CA ARG A 227 -44.86 7.24 -13.41
C ARG A 227 -44.49 5.78 -13.63
N ALA A 228 -43.22 5.43 -13.37
CA ALA A 228 -42.70 4.08 -13.49
C ALA A 228 -43.13 3.15 -12.35
N GLY A 229 -43.70 3.68 -11.26
CA GLY A 229 -44.02 2.92 -10.05
C GLY A 229 -42.79 2.54 -9.22
N THR A 230 -41.68 3.22 -9.43
CA THR A 230 -40.43 3.02 -8.68
C THR A 230 -40.51 3.79 -7.35
N PRO A 231 -40.12 3.18 -6.21
CA PRO A 231 -40.04 3.91 -4.95
C PRO A 231 -39.02 5.04 -5.04
N LEU A 232 -39.32 6.18 -4.40
CA LEU A 232 -38.32 7.24 -4.26
C LEU A 232 -37.24 6.81 -3.26
N PRO A 233 -36.00 7.29 -3.39
CA PRO A 233 -34.97 7.08 -2.38
C PRO A 233 -35.47 7.54 -1.01
N GLY A 234 -35.45 6.63 -0.04
CA GLY A 234 -35.97 6.77 1.31
C GLY A 234 -34.91 6.58 2.37
N ASP A 235 -35.18 6.98 3.61
CA ASP A 235 -34.20 6.94 4.72
C ASP A 235 -33.55 5.54 4.87
N ASP A 236 -34.34 4.46 4.78
CA ASP A 236 -33.86 3.07 4.89
C ASP A 236 -33.09 2.55 3.66
N ALA A 237 -33.37 3.11 2.47
CA ALA A 237 -32.64 2.80 1.24
C ALA A 237 -31.36 3.66 1.09
N LEU A 238 -31.21 4.68 1.95
CA LEU A 238 -30.14 5.66 1.92
C LEU A 238 -29.07 5.41 2.99
N ALA A 239 -29.41 4.74 4.09
CA ALA A 239 -28.41 4.22 5.01
C ALA A 239 -27.72 3.00 4.37
N PRO A 240 -26.45 3.07 3.96
CA PRO A 240 -25.70 1.86 3.64
C PRO A 240 -25.82 0.89 4.82
N ALA A 241 -26.07 -0.39 4.53
CA ALA A 241 -26.15 -1.45 5.54
C ALA A 241 -24.89 -1.57 6.44
N LEU A 242 -23.84 -0.82 6.12
CA LEU A 242 -22.51 -0.82 6.75
C LEU A 242 -22.05 0.57 7.24
N GLY A 243 -22.86 1.63 7.15
CA GLY A 243 -22.40 2.97 7.52
C GLY A 243 -22.30 3.20 9.03
N HIS A 244 -21.32 4.01 9.44
CA HIS A 244 -21.05 4.30 10.85
C HIS A 244 -21.89 5.48 11.36
N ASP A 245 -22.47 5.34 12.55
CA ASP A 245 -23.35 6.36 13.12
C ASP A 245 -22.56 7.62 13.49
N LEU A 246 -23.02 8.79 13.02
CA LEU A 246 -22.38 10.07 13.32
C LEU A 246 -22.47 10.42 14.81
N ALA A 247 -23.47 9.88 15.53
CA ALA A 247 -23.61 10.05 16.98
C ALA A 247 -22.38 9.53 17.76
N ALA A 248 -21.63 8.57 17.22
CA ALA A 248 -20.42 8.06 17.86
C ALA A 248 -19.27 9.10 17.85
N LEU A 249 -19.26 10.02 16.89
CA LEU A 249 -18.23 11.05 16.77
C LEU A 249 -18.56 12.31 17.55
N ALA A 250 -19.86 12.63 17.66
CA ALA A 250 -20.34 13.85 18.32
C ALA A 250 -21.52 13.53 19.26
N PRO A 251 -21.29 12.75 20.34
CA PRO A 251 -22.37 12.32 21.23
C PRO A 251 -23.03 13.49 21.97
N ASP A 252 -22.29 14.56 22.23
CA ASP A 252 -22.74 15.73 22.99
C ASP A 252 -23.37 16.84 22.14
N ALA A 253 -23.57 16.60 20.84
CA ALA A 253 -24.21 17.58 19.96
C ALA A 253 -25.66 17.82 20.40
N ALA A 254 -26.04 19.09 20.56
CA ALA A 254 -27.39 19.50 20.91
C ALA A 254 -28.24 19.77 19.65
N PRO A 255 -29.54 19.43 19.62
CA PRO A 255 -30.39 19.63 18.45
C PRO A 255 -30.41 21.10 17.99
N ALA A 256 -30.09 21.35 16.72
CA ALA A 256 -30.05 22.69 16.15
C ALA A 256 -30.71 22.76 14.77
N VAL A 257 -31.38 23.88 14.48
CA VAL A 257 -31.97 24.12 13.16
C VAL A 257 -30.85 24.32 12.13
N PRO A 258 -30.85 23.63 10.98
CA PRO A 258 -29.87 23.86 9.94
C PRO A 258 -29.94 25.32 9.44
N PRO A 259 -28.81 26.04 9.31
CA PRO A 259 -28.80 27.40 8.82
C PRO A 259 -29.39 27.50 7.40
N LYS A 260 -30.00 28.64 7.08
CA LYS A 260 -30.54 28.94 5.73
C LYS A 260 -29.52 28.78 4.61
N GLU A 261 -28.24 28.84 4.93
CA GLU A 261 -27.15 28.66 3.97
C GLU A 261 -27.01 27.21 3.49
N TYR A 262 -27.44 26.24 4.31
CA TYR A 262 -27.42 24.80 3.98
C TYR A 262 -28.78 24.31 3.49
N ALA A 263 -29.86 24.86 4.03
CA ALA A 263 -31.22 24.50 3.67
C ALA A 263 -32.10 25.75 3.43
N PRO A 264 -31.86 26.53 2.36
CA PRO A 264 -32.64 27.74 2.06
C PRO A 264 -34.10 27.45 1.65
N ASP A 265 -34.35 26.27 1.10
CA ASP A 265 -35.64 25.84 0.57
C ASP A 265 -35.86 24.32 0.76
N ALA A 266 -37.07 23.84 0.45
CA ALA A 266 -37.45 22.44 0.64
C ALA A 266 -36.56 21.46 -0.15
N PRO A 267 -36.26 21.70 -1.45
CA PRO A 267 -35.33 20.86 -2.21
C PRO A 267 -33.94 20.76 -1.56
N SER A 268 -33.40 21.87 -1.06
CA SER A 268 -32.11 21.88 -0.37
C SER A 268 -32.15 21.19 0.99
N LEU A 269 -33.24 21.36 1.75
CA LEU A 269 -33.46 20.63 3.00
C LEU A 269 -33.52 19.12 2.77
N ARG A 270 -34.18 18.68 1.70
CA ARG A 270 -34.23 17.27 1.34
C ARG A 270 -32.86 16.73 0.97
N ARG A 271 -32.08 17.46 0.14
CA ARG A 271 -30.69 17.09 -0.18
C ARG A 271 -29.84 16.98 1.07
N LEU A 272 -29.98 17.92 2.01
CA LEU A 272 -29.32 17.86 3.31
C LEU A 272 -29.68 16.57 4.07
N ILE A 273 -30.96 16.25 4.22
CA ILE A 273 -31.41 15.01 4.88
C ILE A 273 -30.79 13.77 4.22
N VAL A 274 -30.80 13.72 2.88
CA VAL A 274 -30.23 12.61 2.12
C VAL A 274 -28.72 12.49 2.33
N SER A 275 -27.98 13.61 2.26
CA SER A 275 -26.53 13.60 2.48
C SER A 275 -26.16 13.22 3.92
N LEU A 276 -26.94 13.65 4.92
CA LEU A 276 -26.79 13.21 6.31
C LEU A 276 -27.00 11.69 6.43
N ALA A 277 -28.08 11.16 5.84
CA ALA A 277 -28.42 9.74 5.91
C ALA A 277 -27.42 8.83 5.17
N LYS A 278 -26.74 9.34 4.15
CA LYS A 278 -25.72 8.61 3.39
C LYS A 278 -24.30 8.72 3.95
N GLY A 279 -24.05 9.67 4.86
CA GLY A 279 -22.69 9.97 5.31
C GLY A 279 -21.87 10.72 4.26
N GLU A 280 -22.51 11.58 3.48
CA GLU A 280 -21.83 12.47 2.51
C GLU A 280 -21.43 13.79 3.19
N ALA A 281 -20.38 14.43 2.64
CA ALA A 281 -19.98 15.76 3.06
C ALA A 281 -21.09 16.78 2.76
N VAL A 282 -21.45 17.58 3.75
CA VAL A 282 -22.49 18.60 3.62
C VAL A 282 -21.84 19.95 3.39
N ARG A 283 -22.20 20.58 2.26
CA ARG A 283 -21.68 21.89 1.85
C ARG A 283 -22.80 22.93 1.79
N PRO A 284 -22.48 24.22 1.98
CA PRO A 284 -23.46 25.29 1.80
C PRO A 284 -24.04 25.30 0.38
N HIS A 285 -25.29 25.72 0.24
CA HIS A 285 -25.96 25.85 -1.05
C HIS A 285 -25.25 26.93 -1.92
N PRO A 286 -25.02 26.68 -3.23
CA PRO A 286 -24.27 27.59 -4.11
C PRO A 286 -24.84 29.01 -4.19
N ASP A 287 -26.18 29.13 -4.09
CA ASP A 287 -26.89 30.42 -4.19
C ASP A 287 -26.92 31.23 -2.87
N GLY A 288 -26.29 30.73 -1.80
CA GLY A 288 -26.13 31.48 -0.55
C GLY A 288 -25.36 32.76 -0.84
N ARG A 289 -26.03 33.91 -0.80
CA ARG A 289 -25.50 35.25 -1.15
C ARG A 289 -24.43 35.73 -0.15
N ARG A 290 -23.30 35.04 -0.02
CA ARG A 290 -22.02 35.54 0.51
C ARG A 290 -20.89 34.77 -0.16
N HIS A 291 -20.29 35.40 -1.18
CA HIS A 291 -19.09 34.94 -1.87
C HIS A 291 -17.87 35.05 -0.97
N SER A 292 -17.57 33.99 -0.21
CA SER A 292 -16.23 33.76 0.31
C SER A 292 -15.83 32.34 -0.09
N ALA A 293 -14.80 32.23 -0.94
CA ALA A 293 -14.32 30.99 -1.56
C ALA A 293 -13.69 29.96 -0.58
N HIS A 294 -13.98 30.08 0.73
CA HIS A 294 -13.44 29.27 1.82
C HIS A 294 -14.53 28.90 2.84
N ARG A 295 -15.70 28.44 2.40
CA ARG A 295 -16.67 27.90 3.36
C ARG A 295 -16.38 26.43 3.59
N ASP A 296 -15.86 26.17 4.78
CA ASP A 296 -15.58 24.84 5.31
C ASP A 296 -16.83 23.97 5.29
N GLU A 297 -16.63 22.68 5.02
CA GLU A 297 -17.69 21.67 5.10
C GLU A 297 -18.29 21.66 6.52
N ALA A 298 -19.59 21.34 6.63
CA ALA A 298 -20.24 21.30 7.94
C ALA A 298 -19.55 20.28 8.85
N SER A 299 -19.21 20.70 10.08
CA SER A 299 -18.52 19.83 11.04
C SER A 299 -19.36 18.60 11.42
N PRO A 300 -18.75 17.49 11.88
CA PRO A 300 -19.48 16.34 12.41
C PRO A 300 -20.52 16.73 13.48
N ALA A 301 -20.16 17.67 14.37
CA ALA A 301 -21.04 18.14 15.43
C ALA A 301 -22.25 18.91 14.89
N ASP A 302 -22.04 19.80 13.92
CA ASP A 302 -23.14 20.54 13.28
C ASP A 302 -24.09 19.59 12.55
N ARG A 303 -23.54 18.66 11.77
CA ARG A 303 -24.32 17.66 11.03
C ARG A 303 -25.14 16.78 11.99
N GLN A 304 -24.57 16.36 13.11
CA GLN A 304 -25.29 15.60 14.14
C GLN A 304 -26.38 16.43 14.81
N ALA A 305 -26.12 17.70 15.14
CA ALA A 305 -27.11 18.62 15.70
C ALA A 305 -28.32 18.82 14.76
N TRP A 306 -28.06 18.96 13.46
CA TRP A 306 -29.11 19.08 12.45
C TRP A 306 -29.89 17.77 12.28
N ALA A 307 -29.20 16.63 12.28
CA ALA A 307 -29.82 15.32 12.17
C ALA A 307 -30.79 15.06 13.33
N GLN A 308 -30.37 15.36 14.57
CA GLN A 308 -31.24 15.28 15.75
C GLN A 308 -32.45 16.21 15.66
N HIS A 309 -32.26 17.48 15.26
CA HIS A 309 -33.37 18.41 15.07
C HIS A 309 -34.36 17.93 14.01
N LEU A 310 -33.84 17.33 12.94
CA LEU A 310 -34.64 16.77 11.86
C LEU A 310 -35.17 15.37 12.22
N GLY A 311 -34.76 14.72 13.31
CA GLY A 311 -35.17 13.35 13.62
C GLY A 311 -34.78 12.35 12.54
N VAL A 312 -33.60 12.53 11.92
CA VAL A 312 -33.02 11.61 10.93
C VAL A 312 -31.73 11.02 11.47
N ARG A 313 -31.43 9.78 11.13
CA ARG A 313 -30.13 9.17 11.46
C ARG A 313 -29.07 9.71 10.51
N ALA A 314 -28.00 10.26 11.05
CA ALA A 314 -26.85 10.70 10.27
C ALA A 314 -25.70 9.71 10.36
N LEU A 315 -24.96 9.58 9.26
CA LEU A 315 -23.77 8.73 9.18
C LEU A 315 -22.50 9.59 9.08
N ALA A 316 -21.41 9.08 9.63
CA ALA A 316 -20.09 9.63 9.42
C ALA A 316 -19.64 9.36 7.98
N THR A 317 -18.85 10.29 7.42
CA THR A 317 -18.10 10.01 6.19
C THR A 317 -17.00 8.99 6.51
N ASP A 318 -16.53 8.24 5.51
CA ASP A 318 -15.44 7.28 5.67
C ASP A 318 -14.17 7.95 6.24
N GLY A 319 -13.87 9.17 5.80
CA GLY A 319 -12.74 9.95 6.28
C GLY A 319 -12.86 10.32 7.75
N GLU A 320 -14.03 10.80 8.19
CA GLU A 320 -14.27 11.14 9.60
C GLU A 320 -14.24 9.91 10.50
N TRP A 321 -14.82 8.80 10.05
CA TRP A 321 -14.77 7.54 10.79
C TRP A 321 -13.33 7.05 10.96
N LEU A 322 -12.53 7.12 9.90
CA LEU A 322 -11.11 6.78 9.94
C LEU A 322 -10.35 7.65 10.94
N GLU A 323 -10.55 8.97 10.92
CA GLU A 323 -9.92 9.89 11.89
C GLU A 323 -10.37 9.59 13.33
N HIS A 324 -11.64 9.27 13.52
CA HIS A 324 -12.16 8.84 14.82
C HIS A 324 -11.46 7.58 15.32
N LEU A 325 -11.32 6.55 14.49
CA LEU A 325 -10.60 5.33 14.85
C LEU A 325 -9.13 5.60 15.21
N VAL A 326 -8.45 6.50 14.48
CA VAL A 326 -7.07 6.91 14.78
C VAL A 326 -7.00 7.63 16.12
N LEU A 327 -7.94 8.52 16.43
CA LEU A 327 -8.00 9.21 17.73
C LEU A 327 -8.27 8.22 18.88
N VAL A 328 -9.22 7.32 18.72
CA VAL A 328 -9.53 6.29 19.72
C VAL A 328 -8.33 5.39 19.96
N ALA A 329 -7.59 5.01 18.90
CA ALA A 329 -6.36 4.23 19.04
C ALA A 329 -5.26 5.00 19.78
N ARG A 330 -5.12 6.31 19.54
CA ARG A 330 -4.18 7.18 20.26
C ARG A 330 -4.54 7.33 21.73
N ASP A 331 -5.79 7.62 22.04
CA ASP A 331 -6.29 7.76 23.43
C ASP A 331 -6.14 6.44 24.20
N ALA A 332 -6.16 5.32 23.50
CA ALA A 332 -5.91 4.01 24.08
C ALA A 332 -4.41 3.66 24.23
N GLY A 333 -3.49 4.54 23.81
CA GLY A 333 -2.06 4.42 24.06
C GLY A 333 -1.17 4.15 22.84
N ALA A 334 -1.70 4.23 21.61
CA ALA A 334 -0.87 4.17 20.41
C ALA A 334 -0.09 5.49 20.21
N THR A 335 1.24 5.42 20.19
CA THR A 335 2.10 6.62 20.25
C THR A 335 2.39 7.23 18.88
N ASP A 336 2.51 6.39 17.85
CA ASP A 336 2.86 6.83 16.50
C ASP A 336 1.72 6.56 15.50
N VAL A 337 1.46 7.50 14.59
CA VAL A 337 0.50 7.32 13.49
C VAL A 337 1.24 7.42 12.16
N ILE A 338 1.16 6.35 11.37
CA ILE A 338 1.83 6.20 10.10
C ILE A 338 0.76 6.13 9.03
N ARG A 339 0.80 7.07 8.09
CA ARG A 339 -0.11 7.11 6.93
C ARG A 339 0.68 6.76 5.69
N GLY A 340 0.32 5.68 5.02
CA GLY A 340 1.07 5.20 3.86
C GLY A 340 0.17 4.58 2.80
N GLY A 341 0.76 4.38 1.61
CA GLY A 341 0.12 3.64 0.52
C GLY A 341 0.22 2.12 0.70
N ALA A 342 -0.08 1.39 -0.36
CA ALA A 342 -0.01 -0.07 -0.39
C ALA A 342 1.36 -0.58 0.12
N GLY A 343 1.34 -1.50 1.09
CA GLY A 343 2.53 -2.10 1.71
C GLY A 343 3.01 -1.40 2.99
N ALA A 344 2.41 -0.27 3.39
CA ALA A 344 2.81 0.43 4.61
C ALA A 344 2.61 -0.42 5.88
N LEU A 345 1.54 -1.22 5.94
CA LEU A 345 1.31 -2.17 7.03
C LEU A 345 2.44 -3.20 7.12
N GLN A 346 2.80 -3.81 5.98
CA GLN A 346 3.83 -4.86 5.96
C GLN A 346 5.18 -4.31 6.42
N VAL A 347 5.57 -3.12 5.95
CA VAL A 347 6.82 -2.46 6.38
C VAL A 347 6.88 -2.27 7.90
N GLU A 348 5.76 -1.91 8.52
CA GLU A 348 5.71 -1.69 9.97
C GLU A 348 5.60 -3.00 10.76
N ILE A 349 4.95 -4.03 10.22
CA ILE A 349 5.00 -5.39 10.78
C ILE A 349 6.45 -5.90 10.78
N ASP A 350 7.17 -5.79 9.65
CA ASP A 350 8.57 -6.24 9.55
C ASP A 350 9.48 -5.49 10.55
N LYS A 351 9.21 -4.20 10.79
CA LYS A 351 9.93 -3.42 11.83
C LYS A 351 9.58 -3.88 13.24
N ALA A 352 8.32 -4.19 13.51
CA ALA A 352 7.87 -4.71 14.79
C ALA A 352 8.49 -6.09 15.08
N GLU A 353 8.56 -6.97 14.07
CA GLU A 353 9.26 -8.25 14.16
C GLU A 353 10.73 -8.07 14.51
N ARG A 354 11.42 -7.07 13.94
CA ARG A 354 12.83 -6.75 14.26
C ARG A 354 13.06 -6.14 15.64
N GLY A 355 12.02 -5.91 16.44
CA GLY A 355 12.15 -5.44 17.83
C GLY A 355 11.57 -4.07 18.12
N ALA A 356 10.90 -3.41 17.17
CA ALA A 356 10.15 -2.19 17.47
C ALA A 356 8.90 -2.52 18.31
N ARG A 357 8.94 -2.20 19.61
CA ARG A 357 7.87 -2.52 20.57
C ARG A 357 6.90 -1.37 20.85
N THR A 358 7.10 -0.19 20.27
CA THR A 358 6.15 0.91 20.51
C THR A 358 4.81 0.61 19.84
N PRO A 359 3.68 0.80 20.53
CA PRO A 359 2.37 0.70 19.92
C PRO A 359 2.20 1.70 18.77
N ARG A 360 1.79 1.26 17.59
CA ARG A 360 1.66 2.11 16.39
C ARG A 360 0.31 1.95 15.75
N VAL A 361 -0.21 3.04 15.18
CA VAL A 361 -1.34 3.03 14.26
C VAL A 361 -0.82 3.15 12.84
N VAL A 362 -1.22 2.23 11.98
CA VAL A 362 -0.95 2.29 10.55
C VAL A 362 -2.27 2.48 9.81
N VAL A 363 -2.33 3.51 9.00
CA VAL A 363 -3.46 3.80 8.12
C VAL A 363 -3.04 3.45 6.69
N GLU A 364 -3.74 2.48 6.10
CA GLU A 364 -3.53 2.02 4.73
C GLU A 364 -4.87 2.07 3.97
N GLY A 365 -5.01 3.06 3.09
CA GLY A 365 -6.29 3.33 2.42
C GLY A 365 -7.40 3.67 3.43
N ALA A 366 -8.46 2.86 3.46
CA ALA A 366 -9.59 3.00 4.39
C ALA A 366 -9.47 2.12 5.65
N ALA A 367 -8.38 1.36 5.79
CA ALA A 367 -8.18 0.46 6.92
C ALA A 367 -7.28 1.08 7.98
N VAL A 368 -7.66 0.88 9.26
CA VAL A 368 -6.88 1.27 10.42
C VAL A 368 -6.37 0.03 11.13
N HIS A 369 -5.05 -0.05 11.27
CA HIS A 369 -4.35 -1.15 11.91
C HIS A 369 -3.62 -0.65 13.15
N VAL A 370 -3.67 -1.41 14.25
CA VAL A 370 -2.92 -1.10 15.46
C VAL A 370 -1.96 -2.24 15.76
N ILE A 371 -0.66 -1.94 15.75
CA ILE A 371 0.41 -2.92 15.96
C ILE A 371 0.90 -2.81 17.41
N ASN A 372 0.99 -3.96 18.08
CA ASN A 372 1.49 -4.13 19.44
C ASN A 372 0.90 -3.17 20.49
N PRO A 373 -0.43 -2.97 20.56
CA PRO A 373 -1.02 -2.24 21.67
C PRO A 373 -0.81 -2.99 22.99
N ALA A 374 -0.86 -2.26 24.12
CA ALA A 374 -0.85 -2.89 25.43
C ALA A 374 -2.03 -3.88 25.59
N PRO A 375 -1.91 -5.01 26.33
CA PRO A 375 -2.94 -6.04 26.38
C PRO A 375 -4.34 -5.54 26.78
N ALA A 376 -4.43 -4.68 27.79
CA ALA A 376 -5.69 -4.07 28.23
C ALA A 376 -6.31 -3.14 27.17
N THR A 377 -5.47 -2.54 26.32
CA THR A 377 -5.89 -1.71 25.19
C THR A 377 -6.33 -2.56 24.00
N ALA A 378 -5.64 -3.67 23.73
CA ALA A 378 -5.90 -4.55 22.60
C ALA A 378 -7.34 -5.08 22.60
N GLU A 379 -7.85 -5.52 23.75
CA GLU A 379 -9.24 -5.98 23.89
C GLU A 379 -10.27 -4.88 23.56
N ARG A 380 -10.05 -3.66 24.08
CA ARG A 380 -10.92 -2.50 23.81
C ARG A 380 -10.95 -2.15 22.32
N LEU A 381 -9.79 -2.18 21.67
CA LEU A 381 -9.65 -1.84 20.25
C LEU A 381 -10.26 -2.91 19.33
N ARG A 382 -10.16 -4.19 19.67
CA ARG A 382 -10.80 -5.29 18.90
C ARG A 382 -12.32 -5.21 18.90
N ALA A 383 -12.93 -4.59 19.90
CA ALA A 383 -14.37 -4.39 19.96
C ALA A 383 -14.88 -3.31 18.97
N LEU A 384 -13.98 -2.51 18.38
CA LEU A 384 -14.34 -1.44 17.46
C LEU A 384 -14.40 -1.96 16.02
N ALA A 385 -15.55 -1.77 15.37
CA ALA A 385 -15.71 -2.11 13.96
C ALA A 385 -14.82 -1.21 13.07
N GLY A 386 -14.08 -1.83 12.15
CA GLY A 386 -13.20 -1.13 11.20
C GLY A 386 -11.73 -1.00 11.65
N LEU A 387 -11.38 -1.49 12.84
CA LEU A 387 -10.01 -1.50 13.35
C LEU A 387 -9.49 -2.93 13.47
N THR A 388 -8.27 -3.18 13.00
CA THR A 388 -7.60 -4.49 13.13
C THR A 388 -6.41 -4.38 14.07
N VAL A 389 -6.34 -5.23 15.09
CA VAL A 389 -5.23 -5.29 16.04
C VAL A 389 -4.26 -6.40 15.65
N HIS A 390 -2.98 -6.07 15.55
CA HIS A 390 -1.87 -6.98 15.27
C HIS A 390 -0.97 -7.11 16.50
N GLU A 391 -0.79 -8.34 16.98
CA GLU A 391 0.17 -8.66 18.03
C GLU A 391 1.35 -9.40 17.40
N VAL A 392 2.40 -8.64 17.12
CA VAL A 392 3.61 -9.10 16.45
C VAL A 392 4.65 -9.44 17.50
N MET A 393 5.02 -10.72 17.56
CA MET A 393 6.09 -11.17 18.45
C MET A 393 7.46 -10.80 17.85
N PRO A 394 8.32 -10.09 18.60
CA PRO A 394 9.65 -9.76 18.11
C PRO A 394 10.45 -11.06 17.94
N ARG A 395 11.09 -11.20 16.78
CA ARG A 395 12.05 -12.28 16.52
C ARG A 395 13.29 -12.09 17.40
N ALA A 396 13.96 -13.20 17.72
CA ALA A 396 15.28 -13.11 18.34
C ALA A 396 16.21 -12.29 17.43
N SER A 397 16.89 -11.28 17.97
CA SER A 397 17.78 -10.44 17.17
C SER A 397 18.92 -11.28 16.59
N ALA A 398 19.36 -10.99 15.37
CA ALA A 398 20.47 -11.73 14.75
C ALA A 398 21.73 -11.69 15.63
N VAL A 399 21.98 -10.56 16.30
CA VAL A 399 23.04 -10.39 17.32
C VAL A 399 22.86 -11.32 18.50
N GLY A 400 21.66 -11.41 19.06
CA GLY A 400 21.37 -12.28 20.21
C GLY A 400 21.56 -13.76 19.86
N SER A 401 21.03 -14.17 18.70
CA SER A 401 21.16 -15.54 18.19
C SER A 401 22.62 -15.93 17.92
N LEU A 402 23.38 -15.07 17.21
CA LEU A 402 24.80 -15.30 16.95
C LEU A 402 25.63 -15.37 18.23
N ARG A 403 25.44 -14.44 19.17
CA ARG A 403 26.19 -14.45 20.45
C ARG A 403 25.89 -15.68 21.30
N THR A 404 24.64 -16.13 21.31
CA THR A 404 24.23 -17.33 22.06
C THR A 404 24.91 -18.57 21.50
N GLU A 405 24.87 -18.76 20.18
CA GLU A 405 25.52 -19.90 19.52
C GLU A 405 27.05 -19.84 19.67
N LEU A 406 27.66 -18.67 19.46
CA LEU A 406 29.10 -18.47 19.62
C LEU A 406 29.58 -18.77 21.05
N ALA A 407 28.76 -18.47 22.07
CA ALA A 407 29.10 -18.77 23.46
C ALA A 407 29.13 -20.27 23.77
N THR A 408 28.46 -21.10 22.96
CA THR A 408 28.37 -22.55 23.18
C THR A 408 29.26 -23.38 22.25
N ARG A 409 29.82 -22.77 21.18
CA ARG A 409 30.73 -23.45 20.26
C ARG A 409 32.10 -23.71 20.87
N SER A 410 32.67 -24.87 20.54
CA SER A 410 34.03 -25.22 20.93
C SER A 410 35.05 -24.40 20.13
N LYS A 411 36.26 -24.25 20.69
CA LYS A 411 37.38 -23.59 20.02
C LYS A 411 37.70 -24.21 18.64
N GLN A 412 37.62 -25.53 18.53
CA GLN A 412 37.83 -26.25 17.27
C GLN A 412 36.78 -25.89 16.21
N ALA A 413 35.50 -25.77 16.60
CA ALA A 413 34.42 -25.44 15.68
C ALA A 413 34.52 -24.00 15.12
N LEU A 414 35.21 -23.10 15.82
CA LEU A 414 35.50 -21.74 15.33
C LEU A 414 36.70 -21.73 14.36
N LEU A 415 37.69 -22.59 14.60
CA LEU A 415 38.81 -22.78 13.67
C LEU A 415 38.35 -23.44 12.36
N ASP A 416 37.40 -24.36 12.44
CA ASP A 416 36.82 -25.06 11.28
C ASP A 416 35.83 -24.18 10.48
N ASP A 417 35.36 -23.07 11.07
CA ASP A 417 34.39 -22.12 10.50
C ASP A 417 34.79 -20.65 10.80
N PRO A 418 35.97 -20.19 10.33
CA PRO A 418 36.56 -18.91 10.73
C PRO A 418 35.78 -17.69 10.26
N HIS A 419 34.89 -17.87 9.28
CA HIS A 419 34.01 -16.83 8.74
C HIS A 419 32.56 -16.96 9.22
N LEU A 420 32.28 -17.93 10.10
CA LEU A 420 30.95 -18.22 10.64
C LEU A 420 29.91 -18.58 9.56
N ASP A 421 30.34 -18.98 8.36
CA ASP A 421 29.45 -19.34 7.25
C ASP A 421 28.60 -20.55 7.61
N GLY A 422 29.20 -21.57 8.23
CA GLY A 422 28.49 -22.76 8.69
C GLY A 422 27.51 -22.45 9.82
N LEU A 423 27.86 -21.51 10.70
CA LEU A 423 26.97 -21.00 11.76
C LEU A 423 25.78 -20.22 11.18
N ILE A 424 26.03 -19.33 10.23
CA ILE A 424 24.99 -18.55 9.55
C ILE A 424 23.99 -19.49 8.87
N GLU A 425 24.47 -20.50 8.13
CA GLU A 425 23.58 -21.48 7.49
C GLU A 425 22.71 -22.25 8.51
N SER A 426 23.29 -22.62 9.65
CA SER A 426 22.53 -23.27 10.73
C SER A 426 21.44 -22.36 11.30
N LEU A 427 21.75 -21.08 11.53
CA LEU A 427 20.78 -20.12 12.06
C LEU A 427 19.72 -19.73 11.02
N VAL A 428 20.07 -19.67 9.74
CA VAL A 428 19.12 -19.49 8.63
C VAL A 428 18.16 -20.68 8.55
N ALA A 429 18.64 -21.90 8.71
CA ALA A 429 17.79 -23.09 8.76
C ALA A 429 16.83 -23.09 9.96
N GLN A 430 17.15 -22.35 11.02
CA GLN A 430 16.29 -22.14 12.19
C GLN A 430 15.35 -20.92 12.04
N GLY A 431 15.29 -20.31 10.86
CA GLY A 431 14.40 -19.19 10.55
C GLY A 431 15.05 -17.81 10.66
N GLY A 432 16.37 -17.71 10.79
CA GLY A 432 17.09 -16.45 10.78
C GLY A 432 17.20 -15.80 9.39
N ASP A 433 17.24 -14.47 9.36
CA ASP A 433 17.47 -13.70 8.14
C ASP A 433 18.96 -13.74 7.76
N ARG A 434 19.27 -14.35 6.61
CA ARG A 434 20.64 -14.53 6.13
C ARG A 434 21.38 -13.19 6.01
N ALA A 435 20.74 -12.16 5.48
CA ALA A 435 21.40 -10.87 5.26
C ALA A 435 21.75 -10.19 6.59
N GLU A 436 20.83 -10.24 7.56
CA GLU A 436 21.05 -9.69 8.91
C GLU A 436 22.14 -10.47 9.66
N LEU A 437 22.09 -11.81 9.64
CA LEU A 437 23.10 -12.67 10.27
C LEU A 437 24.49 -12.47 9.68
N THR A 438 24.61 -12.39 8.35
CA THR A 438 25.88 -12.11 7.67
C THR A 438 26.42 -10.72 8.03
N PHE A 439 25.56 -9.70 8.09
CA PHE A 439 25.97 -8.35 8.49
C PHE A 439 26.49 -8.31 9.93
N VAL A 440 25.76 -8.91 10.86
CA VAL A 440 26.16 -8.97 12.28
C VAL A 440 27.46 -9.74 12.47
N ALA A 441 27.62 -10.89 11.81
CA ALA A 441 28.85 -11.67 11.87
C ALA A 441 30.05 -10.85 11.37
N ALA A 442 29.89 -10.10 10.28
CA ALA A 442 30.92 -9.21 9.76
C ALA A 442 31.30 -8.10 10.76
N CYS A 443 30.32 -7.48 11.42
CA CYS A 443 30.57 -6.50 12.48
C CYS A 443 31.32 -7.12 13.67
N MET A 444 30.93 -8.31 14.12
CA MET A 444 31.58 -9.00 15.24
C MET A 444 33.02 -9.41 14.93
N LEU A 445 33.32 -9.81 13.70
CA LEU A 445 34.67 -10.09 13.22
C LEU A 445 35.51 -8.81 13.10
N ASN A 446 34.93 -7.75 12.54
CA ASN A 446 35.60 -6.45 12.34
C ASN A 446 35.96 -5.77 13.67
N ASP A 447 35.07 -5.79 14.65
CA ASP A 447 35.30 -5.18 15.95
C ASP A 447 36.14 -6.08 16.88
N GLY A 448 36.59 -7.24 16.38
CA GLY A 448 37.42 -8.20 17.12
C GLY A 448 36.70 -8.90 18.26
N ALA A 449 35.36 -8.80 18.31
CA ALA A 449 34.53 -9.55 19.27
C ALA A 449 34.57 -11.06 19.00
N VAL A 450 34.86 -11.45 17.76
CA VAL A 450 35.27 -12.80 17.34
C VAL A 450 36.59 -12.64 16.60
N ARG A 451 37.68 -13.23 17.11
CA ARG A 451 38.96 -13.29 16.38
C ARG A 451 39.10 -14.69 15.78
N PRO A 452 39.16 -14.84 14.44
CA PRO A 452 39.70 -16.07 13.88
C PRO A 452 41.15 -16.15 14.35
N GLU A 453 41.49 -17.18 15.14
CA GLU A 453 42.88 -17.41 15.50
C GLU A 453 43.67 -17.78 14.24
N ASP A 454 44.84 -17.17 14.06
CA ASP A 454 45.73 -17.48 12.94
C ASP A 454 46.02 -18.99 12.91
N ALA A 455 45.90 -19.59 11.72
CA ALA A 455 46.25 -20.98 11.52
C ALA A 455 47.68 -21.25 12.06
N PRO A 456 47.93 -22.39 12.70
CA PRO A 456 49.24 -22.68 13.28
C PRO A 456 50.33 -22.60 12.21
N ARG A 457 51.38 -21.81 12.49
CA ARG A 457 52.54 -21.67 11.61
C ARG A 457 53.34 -22.97 11.58
N LEU A 458 53.76 -23.37 10.39
CA LEU A 458 54.57 -24.57 10.17
C LEU A 458 56.06 -24.26 10.44
N PRO A 459 56.69 -24.90 11.44
CA PRO A 459 58.12 -24.71 11.70
C PRO A 459 59.01 -25.19 10.54
N ALA A 460 58.53 -26.16 9.76
CA ALA A 460 59.20 -26.72 8.58
C ALA A 460 58.92 -25.91 7.29
N TRP A 461 58.94 -24.57 7.38
CA TRP A 461 58.64 -23.67 6.26
C TRP A 461 59.55 -23.91 5.05
N HIS A 462 60.81 -24.29 5.27
CA HIS A 462 61.79 -24.49 4.21
C HIS A 462 61.43 -25.68 3.31
N ASP A 463 61.02 -26.80 3.91
CA ASP A 463 60.59 -27.99 3.17
C ASP A 463 59.30 -27.70 2.39
N ALA A 464 58.37 -26.96 2.99
CA ALA A 464 57.15 -26.51 2.34
C ALA A 464 57.46 -25.60 1.13
N LEU A 465 58.40 -24.66 1.27
CA LEU A 465 58.84 -23.79 0.18
C LEU A 465 59.52 -24.59 -0.94
N VAL A 466 60.42 -25.51 -0.61
CA VAL A 466 61.09 -26.38 -1.60
C VAL A 466 60.08 -27.26 -2.34
N ALA A 467 59.09 -27.81 -1.63
CA ALA A 467 58.03 -28.60 -2.23
C ALA A 467 57.22 -27.79 -3.26
N VAL A 468 56.83 -26.56 -2.92
CA VAL A 468 56.13 -25.64 -3.83
C VAL A 468 57.00 -25.32 -5.06
N LEU A 469 58.26 -24.92 -4.85
CA LEU A 469 59.18 -24.50 -5.91
C LEU A 469 59.71 -25.65 -6.80
N ALA A 470 59.41 -26.91 -6.45
CA ALA A 470 59.76 -28.06 -7.27
C ALA A 470 58.92 -28.14 -8.55
N LEU A 471 57.73 -27.53 -8.55
CA LEU A 471 56.81 -27.45 -9.69
C LEU A 471 57.23 -26.36 -10.68
N ASP A 472 56.61 -26.39 -11.86
CA ASP A 472 56.66 -25.28 -12.80
C ASP A 472 55.88 -24.08 -12.23
N PRO A 473 56.35 -22.83 -12.45
CA PRO A 473 55.64 -21.65 -11.97
C PRO A 473 54.23 -21.60 -12.57
N PRO A 474 53.17 -21.48 -11.75
CA PRO A 474 51.80 -21.38 -12.25
C PRO A 474 51.57 -20.00 -12.90
N ALA A 475 50.45 -19.85 -13.61
CA ALA A 475 50.00 -18.51 -14.03
C ALA A 475 49.70 -17.66 -12.79
N VAL A 476 50.21 -16.42 -12.78
CA VAL A 476 50.09 -15.56 -11.60
C VAL A 476 48.70 -14.96 -11.47
N GLY A 477 48.19 -14.87 -10.24
CA GLY A 477 47.01 -14.09 -9.88
C GLY A 477 47.38 -12.79 -9.16
N LEU A 478 46.37 -11.97 -8.86
CA LEU A 478 46.54 -10.77 -8.03
C LEU A 478 45.71 -10.88 -6.77
N ARG A 479 46.26 -10.40 -5.65
CA ARG A 479 45.56 -10.18 -4.40
C ARG A 479 45.52 -8.69 -4.10
N LEU A 480 44.31 -8.18 -3.88
CA LEU A 480 44.07 -6.80 -3.52
C LEU A 480 43.66 -6.71 -2.04
N PRO A 481 44.28 -5.86 -1.21
CA PRO A 481 43.78 -5.52 0.11
C PRO A 481 42.41 -4.86 -0.01
N ARG A 482 41.42 -5.29 0.79
CA ARG A 482 40.20 -4.50 0.97
C ARG A 482 40.57 -3.33 1.90
N GLY A 483 40.39 -2.09 1.44
CA GLY A 483 41.12 -0.91 1.94
C GLY A 483 41.19 -0.75 3.46
N GLN A 484 42.37 -0.33 3.95
CA GLN A 484 42.55 0.10 5.33
C GLN A 484 42.02 1.53 5.51
N LYS A 485 41.28 1.78 6.60
CA LYS A 485 41.17 3.16 7.11
C LYS A 485 42.55 3.54 7.66
N GLU A 486 43.19 4.56 7.12
CA GLU A 486 44.38 5.11 7.76
C GLU A 486 44.04 5.62 9.17
N PRO A 487 44.90 5.39 10.19
CA PRO A 487 44.69 5.92 11.54
C PRO A 487 44.83 7.44 11.63
N HIS A 488 45.26 8.12 10.55
CA HIS A 488 45.67 9.52 10.58
C HIS A 488 44.97 10.38 9.52
N GLY A 489 43.71 10.74 9.79
CA GLY A 489 43.14 12.03 9.40
C GLY A 489 42.89 12.33 7.91
N GLY A 490 43.18 11.42 6.98
CA GLY A 490 42.80 11.52 5.57
C GLY A 490 41.72 10.48 5.22
N GLU A 491 40.46 10.91 5.12
CA GLU A 491 39.31 10.01 4.91
C GLU A 491 39.10 9.65 3.43
N PHE A 492 39.93 8.75 2.91
CA PHE A 492 39.65 8.06 1.64
C PHE A 492 39.64 6.54 1.87
N GLY A 493 38.48 5.91 1.70
CA GLY A 493 38.34 4.46 1.74
C GLY A 493 38.22 3.90 0.32
N THR A 494 39.10 2.97 -0.07
CA THR A 494 38.95 2.20 -1.31
C THR A 494 38.42 0.80 -0.99
N VAL A 495 37.27 0.44 -1.55
CA VAL A 495 36.67 -0.88 -1.43
C VAL A 495 36.75 -1.61 -2.75
N VAL A 496 37.22 -2.85 -2.70
CA VAL A 496 37.35 -3.75 -3.85
C VAL A 496 36.07 -4.58 -3.96
N LEU A 497 35.33 -4.44 -5.08
CA LEU A 497 34.05 -5.09 -5.33
C LEU A 497 34.18 -6.13 -6.46
N ARG A 498 33.81 -7.38 -6.18
CA ARG A 498 33.64 -8.41 -7.22
C ARG A 498 32.22 -8.30 -7.76
N ALA A 499 32.06 -8.05 -9.05
CA ALA A 499 30.73 -8.03 -9.65
C ALA A 499 30.19 -9.45 -9.85
N PRO A 500 28.87 -9.68 -9.70
CA PRO A 500 28.24 -10.95 -10.06
C PRO A 500 28.46 -11.29 -11.55
N ASP A 501 28.49 -12.58 -11.87
CA ASP A 501 28.56 -13.05 -13.25
C ASP A 501 27.37 -12.47 -14.06
N GLY A 502 27.66 -11.89 -15.23
CA GLY A 502 26.65 -11.24 -16.09
C GLY A 502 26.39 -9.76 -15.81
N PHE A 503 27.07 -9.15 -14.83
CA PHE A 503 26.98 -7.72 -14.59
C PHE A 503 27.68 -6.92 -15.70
N THR A 504 26.88 -6.33 -16.60
CA THR A 504 27.34 -5.35 -17.59
C THR A 504 26.99 -3.95 -17.14
N LEU A 505 28.00 -3.12 -16.88
CA LEU A 505 27.81 -1.71 -16.64
C LEU A 505 27.59 -1.02 -17.98
N ASP A 506 26.37 -0.55 -18.22
CA ASP A 506 25.99 0.12 -19.46
C ASP A 506 26.75 1.46 -19.54
N ARG A 507 27.69 1.55 -20.48
CA ARG A 507 28.70 2.62 -20.55
C ARG A 507 28.13 3.98 -20.99
N ASP A 508 26.89 4.00 -21.50
CA ASP A 508 26.33 5.13 -22.25
C ASP A 508 25.14 5.83 -21.56
N ARG A 509 24.87 5.56 -20.28
CA ARG A 509 23.96 6.41 -19.50
C ARG A 509 24.75 7.40 -18.67
N ASP A 510 24.68 8.67 -19.03
CA ASP A 510 24.99 9.79 -18.14
C ASP A 510 24.27 9.56 -16.81
N TRP A 511 25.06 9.26 -15.78
CA TRP A 511 24.56 9.04 -14.43
C TRP A 511 24.21 10.39 -13.82
N ASP A 512 22.92 10.68 -13.79
CA ASP A 512 22.35 11.76 -13.01
C ASP A 512 22.81 11.61 -11.55
N GLN A 513 23.35 12.69 -10.96
CA GLN A 513 24.03 12.71 -9.66
C GLN A 513 23.14 12.31 -8.45
N ASP A 514 21.87 11.97 -8.67
CA ASP A 514 20.85 11.75 -7.64
C ASP A 514 20.40 10.29 -7.48
N ARG A 515 21.04 9.32 -8.15
CA ARG A 515 20.76 7.89 -7.92
C ARG A 515 22.03 7.09 -7.71
N GLU A 516 22.43 6.98 -6.45
CA GLU A 516 23.41 6.00 -6.01
C GLU A 516 22.88 4.59 -6.29
N PRO A 517 23.64 3.71 -6.98
CA PRO A 517 23.30 2.31 -7.06
C PRO A 517 23.48 1.67 -5.68
N GLU A 518 22.40 1.15 -5.09
CA GLU A 518 22.48 0.26 -3.92
C GLU A 518 23.22 -1.03 -4.32
N VAL A 519 24.52 -1.07 -4.04
CA VAL A 519 25.29 -2.32 -4.11
C VAL A 519 25.13 -3.04 -2.77
N ALA A 520 24.03 -3.79 -2.64
CA ALA A 520 23.82 -4.67 -1.49
C ALA A 520 24.63 -5.97 -1.64
N GLY A 521 25.37 -6.36 -0.59
CA GLY A 521 25.78 -7.76 -0.38
C GLY A 521 27.15 -8.21 -0.94
N VAL A 522 28.24 -7.46 -0.74
CA VAL A 522 29.59 -7.93 -1.13
C VAL A 522 30.40 -8.47 0.07
N PRO A 523 30.71 -9.78 0.11
CA PRO A 523 31.28 -10.47 1.28
C PRO A 523 32.67 -9.95 1.65
N ALA A 524 32.93 -9.82 2.96
CA ALA A 524 34.20 -9.38 3.53
C ALA A 524 35.20 -10.56 3.62
N ALA A 525 35.93 -10.79 2.54
CA ALA A 525 37.20 -11.52 2.61
C ALA A 525 38.35 -10.51 2.63
N GLU A 526 39.36 -10.77 3.47
CA GLU A 526 40.50 -9.87 3.76
C GLU A 526 41.36 -9.50 2.52
N LEU A 527 41.37 -10.37 1.50
CA LEU A 527 42.05 -10.13 0.23
C LEU A 527 41.16 -10.61 -0.91
N VAL A 528 40.83 -9.73 -1.85
CA VAL A 528 40.10 -10.13 -3.06
C VAL A 528 41.11 -10.62 -4.07
N ARG A 529 40.92 -11.86 -4.54
CA ARG A 529 41.75 -12.46 -5.57
C ARG A 529 41.17 -12.17 -6.95
N LEU A 530 42.03 -11.73 -7.87
CA LEU A 530 41.72 -11.49 -9.28
C LEU A 530 42.54 -12.46 -10.15
N ARG A 531 41.85 -13.32 -10.90
CA ARG A 531 42.46 -14.25 -11.86
C ARG A 531 42.44 -13.67 -13.28
N ARG A 532 43.27 -14.23 -14.16
CA ARG A 532 43.28 -13.88 -15.58
C ARG A 532 41.89 -14.04 -16.20
N GLY A 533 41.41 -12.99 -16.85
CA GLY A 533 40.09 -12.95 -17.51
C GLY A 533 38.94 -12.56 -16.57
N GLU A 534 39.15 -12.48 -15.26
CA GLU A 534 38.17 -11.94 -14.34
C GLU A 534 38.15 -10.41 -14.41
N ARG A 535 36.98 -9.81 -14.19
CA ARG A 535 36.81 -8.37 -14.08
C ARG A 535 36.50 -8.01 -12.64
N LEU A 536 37.08 -6.92 -12.18
CA LEU A 536 36.92 -6.44 -10.81
C LEU A 536 36.61 -4.95 -10.83
N TRP A 537 35.86 -4.48 -9.83
CA TRP A 537 35.44 -3.09 -9.72
C TRP A 537 35.99 -2.48 -8.44
N LEU A 538 36.37 -1.21 -8.48
CA LEU A 538 36.87 -0.45 -7.36
C LEU A 538 35.86 0.65 -7.02
N GLY A 539 35.38 0.64 -5.78
CA GLY A 539 34.59 1.71 -5.19
C GLY A 539 35.49 2.63 -4.37
N THR A 540 35.56 3.91 -4.71
CA THR A 540 36.18 4.92 -3.85
C THR A 540 35.09 5.80 -3.25
N SER A 541 35.14 6.08 -1.95
CA SER A 541 34.34 7.17 -1.38
C SER A 541 35.16 8.45 -1.42
N THR A 542 34.58 9.51 -1.97
CA THR A 542 35.15 10.86 -1.88
C THR A 542 34.26 11.68 -0.96
N ARG A 543 34.81 12.14 0.17
CA ARG A 543 34.13 13.12 1.02
C ARG A 543 34.28 14.49 0.36
N ASP A 544 33.34 14.84 -0.51
CA ASP A 544 33.29 16.18 -1.10
C ASP A 544 32.89 17.20 -0.02
N GLY A 545 33.89 17.82 0.62
CA GLY A 545 33.66 18.97 1.49
C GLY A 545 34.76 19.22 2.52
N TYR A 546 35.60 20.22 2.26
CA TYR A 546 36.39 20.89 3.29
C TYR A 546 35.46 21.52 4.34
N PHE A 547 35.46 21.02 5.57
CA PHE A 547 35.06 21.80 6.74
C PHE A 547 36.18 21.81 7.78
N SER A 548 36.93 22.90 7.80
CA SER A 548 37.72 23.32 8.94
C SER A 548 36.78 23.91 10.00
N GLY A 549 36.48 23.18 11.07
CA GLY A 549 35.65 23.76 12.13
C GLY A 549 35.23 22.81 13.25
N ARG A 550 36.02 22.80 14.33
CA ARG A 550 35.72 22.30 15.69
C ARG A 550 35.47 20.79 15.82
N GLN A 551 36.56 20.07 16.10
CA GLN A 551 36.51 18.81 16.85
C GLN A 551 35.77 19.04 18.19
N ARG A 552 34.55 18.52 18.31
CA ARG A 552 34.01 18.15 19.61
C ARG A 552 34.24 16.65 19.77
N ALA A 553 35.13 16.30 20.69
CA ALA A 553 35.36 14.92 21.06
C ALA A 553 34.03 14.30 21.53
N LEU A 554 33.62 13.23 20.87
CA LEU A 554 32.55 12.36 21.38
C LEU A 554 33.00 11.80 22.74
N PRO A 555 32.10 11.68 23.74
CA PRO A 555 32.42 11.03 24.99
C PRO A 555 32.90 9.60 24.73
N ARG A 556 34.04 9.21 25.32
CA ARG A 556 34.53 7.83 25.27
C ARG A 556 33.46 6.93 25.89
N GLY A 557 32.89 6.01 25.10
CA GLY A 557 31.95 5.00 25.57
C GLY A 557 30.72 4.72 24.70
N LEU A 558 30.49 5.45 23.61
CA LEU A 558 29.40 5.17 22.67
C LEU A 558 29.83 4.10 21.66
N ASN A 559 29.01 3.05 21.49
CA ASN A 559 29.22 2.02 20.47
C ASN A 559 28.45 2.40 19.18
N PHE A 560 28.68 1.66 18.09
CA PHE A 560 28.25 2.02 16.74
C PHE A 560 26.70 2.14 16.60
N GLU A 561 25.95 1.42 17.43
CA GLU A 561 24.48 1.50 17.49
C GLU A 561 23.99 2.85 18.05
N ASP A 562 24.74 3.47 18.96
CA ASP A 562 24.41 4.80 19.49
C ASP A 562 24.68 5.92 18.46
N GLY A 563 25.64 5.71 17.54
CA GLY A 563 25.96 6.66 16.48
C GLY A 563 24.82 6.85 15.47
N PHE A 564 24.06 5.79 15.20
CA PHE A 564 22.90 5.84 14.30
C PHE A 564 21.70 6.55 14.94
N ALA A 565 21.46 6.32 16.25
CA ALA A 565 20.42 7.02 17.00
C ALA A 565 20.73 8.52 17.16
N VAL A 566 22.00 8.91 17.29
CA VAL A 566 22.41 10.32 17.35
C VAL A 566 22.26 11.02 15.99
N SER A 567 22.53 10.32 14.89
CA SER A 567 22.30 10.84 13.53
C SER A 567 20.80 11.10 13.26
N ASP A 568 19.94 10.19 13.70
CA ASP A 568 18.48 10.31 13.56
C ASP A 568 17.88 11.35 14.54
N ALA A 569 18.48 11.53 15.73
CA ALA A 569 18.12 12.61 16.66
C ALA A 569 18.57 13.99 16.15
N PHE A 570 19.70 14.08 15.44
CA PHE A 570 20.14 15.32 14.78
C PHE A 570 19.28 15.67 13.57
N ALA A 571 18.79 14.66 12.83
CA ALA A 571 17.86 14.84 11.71
C ALA A 571 16.48 15.38 12.14
N ARG A 572 16.08 15.17 13.40
CA ARG A 572 14.77 15.56 13.97
C ARG A 572 14.83 16.82 14.83
N SER A 573 15.98 17.47 14.93
CA SER A 573 16.14 18.73 15.67
C SER A 573 15.40 19.88 14.96
N PRO A 574 14.62 20.72 15.67
CA PRO A 574 13.82 21.81 15.08
C PRO A 574 14.66 22.99 14.53
N PHE A 575 15.99 22.91 14.57
CA PHE A 575 16.87 23.88 13.93
C PHE A 575 17.00 23.58 12.43
N ARG A 576 16.06 24.13 11.64
CA ARG A 576 16.16 24.25 10.17
C ARG A 576 17.46 25.00 9.80
N THR A 577 18.51 24.28 9.48
CA THR A 577 19.57 24.76 8.57
C THR A 577 19.38 24.10 7.21
N LYS A 578 19.46 24.91 6.16
CA LYS A 578 19.21 24.58 4.76
C LYS A 578 19.85 23.25 4.35
N ARG A 579 19.14 22.46 3.52
CA ARG A 579 19.65 21.32 2.76
C ARG A 579 21.09 21.55 2.30
N GLN A 580 22.04 20.87 2.93
CA GLN A 580 23.33 20.53 2.31
C GLN A 580 23.57 19.07 2.66
N GLY A 581 23.37 18.21 1.66
CA GLY A 581 23.61 16.79 1.77
C GLY A 581 25.10 16.55 1.93
N VAL A 582 25.49 16.02 3.08
CA VAL A 582 26.76 15.31 3.21
C VAL A 582 26.44 13.86 2.83
N GLY A 583 26.35 13.60 1.53
CA GLY A 583 26.35 12.25 0.99
C GLY A 583 27.79 11.82 0.79
N GLU A 584 28.19 10.68 1.33
CA GLU A 584 29.43 10.03 0.90
C GLU A 584 29.21 9.53 -0.53
N ALA A 585 29.68 10.27 -1.53
CA ALA A 585 29.56 9.85 -2.92
C ALA A 585 30.51 8.66 -3.17
N TRP A 586 29.95 7.50 -3.49
CA TRP A 586 30.70 6.33 -3.94
C TRP A 586 30.90 6.37 -5.46
N ARG A 587 32.16 6.34 -5.91
CA ARG A 587 32.52 6.17 -7.32
C ARG A 587 32.97 4.73 -7.56
N VAL A 588 32.20 3.99 -8.36
CA VAL A 588 32.55 2.63 -8.78
C VAL A 588 33.14 2.65 -10.19
N ARG A 589 34.34 2.09 -10.39
CA ARG A 589 35.03 2.01 -11.69
C ARG A 589 35.58 0.60 -11.94
N PRO A 590 35.65 0.13 -13.19
CA PRO A 590 36.28 -1.16 -13.47
C PRO A 590 37.80 -1.03 -13.30
N LEU A 591 38.43 -2.00 -12.63
CA LEU A 591 39.87 -2.13 -12.61
C LEU A 591 40.35 -2.57 -13.99
N THR A 592 40.90 -1.64 -14.75
CA THR A 592 41.49 -1.90 -16.06
C THR A 592 42.97 -2.26 -15.89
N LEU A 593 43.38 -3.42 -16.41
CA LEU A 593 44.79 -3.82 -16.47
C LEU A 593 45.34 -3.51 -17.88
N ALA A 594 46.62 -3.15 -17.97
CA ALA A 594 47.29 -2.97 -19.26
C ALA A 594 47.26 -4.27 -20.09
N SER A 595 47.21 -4.16 -21.42
CA SER A 595 47.08 -5.31 -22.34
C SER A 595 48.23 -6.33 -22.22
N GLY A 596 49.41 -5.91 -21.75
CA GLY A 596 50.57 -6.76 -21.48
C GLY A 596 50.74 -7.19 -20.02
N PHE A 597 49.89 -6.73 -19.09
CA PHE A 597 50.06 -6.89 -17.65
C PHE A 597 50.35 -8.34 -17.25
N TRP A 598 49.52 -9.28 -17.72
CA TRP A 598 49.61 -10.68 -17.32
C TRP A 598 50.83 -11.39 -17.88
N GLU A 599 51.28 -11.01 -19.08
CA GLU A 599 52.50 -11.58 -19.68
C GLU A 599 53.74 -11.13 -18.89
N GLU A 600 53.79 -9.85 -18.54
CA GLU A 600 54.87 -9.28 -17.74
C GLU A 600 54.87 -9.86 -16.32
N ALA A 601 53.72 -9.95 -15.67
CA ALA A 601 53.58 -10.54 -14.34
C ALA A 601 54.00 -12.03 -14.32
N ASP A 602 53.62 -12.83 -15.32
CA ASP A 602 54.08 -14.22 -15.45
C ASP A 602 55.61 -14.31 -15.64
N ARG A 603 56.17 -13.45 -16.50
CA ARG A 603 57.62 -13.40 -16.75
C ARG A 603 58.38 -13.09 -15.47
N HIS A 604 57.90 -12.13 -14.69
CA HIS A 604 58.53 -11.80 -13.43
C HIS A 604 58.33 -12.88 -12.37
N LEU A 605 57.14 -13.49 -12.27
CA LEU A 605 56.95 -14.64 -11.39
C LEU A 605 57.95 -15.73 -11.73
N ALA A 606 58.18 -16.04 -13.02
CA ALA A 606 59.16 -17.04 -13.42
C ALA A 606 60.59 -16.67 -12.97
N VAL A 607 60.99 -15.40 -13.08
CA VAL A 607 62.31 -14.93 -12.60
C VAL A 607 62.42 -15.04 -11.08
N THR A 608 61.43 -14.55 -10.33
CA THR A 608 61.42 -14.65 -8.87
C THR A 608 61.35 -16.10 -8.39
N TRP A 609 60.62 -16.95 -9.11
CA TRP A 609 60.53 -18.39 -8.86
C TRP A 609 61.89 -19.06 -9.00
N LEU A 610 62.63 -18.77 -10.07
CA LEU A 610 63.98 -19.28 -10.27
C LEU A 610 64.96 -18.78 -9.19
N ALA A 611 64.84 -17.51 -8.79
CA ALA A 611 65.64 -16.93 -7.73
C ALA A 611 65.37 -17.62 -6.37
N LEU A 612 64.10 -17.76 -5.99
CA LEU A 612 63.69 -18.47 -4.77
C LEU A 612 64.13 -19.93 -4.79
N ARG A 613 63.98 -20.61 -5.94
CA ARG A 613 64.38 -22.01 -6.10
C ARG A 613 65.89 -22.21 -5.98
N ARG A 614 66.67 -21.25 -6.48
CA ARG A 614 68.12 -21.24 -6.31
C ARG A 614 68.49 -21.01 -4.84
N ALA A 615 67.92 -19.98 -4.22
CA ALA A 615 68.18 -19.63 -2.83
C ALA A 615 67.82 -20.79 -1.88
N ALA A 616 66.63 -21.38 -2.01
CA ALA A 616 66.19 -22.52 -1.20
C ALA A 616 67.05 -23.79 -1.36
N ARG A 617 67.89 -23.87 -2.39
CA ARG A 617 68.84 -24.98 -2.58
C ARG A 617 70.24 -24.71 -2.05
N GLN A 618 70.65 -23.44 -1.99
CA GLN A 618 72.07 -23.07 -1.89
C GLN A 618 72.36 -22.09 -0.75
N ALA A 619 71.39 -21.30 -0.34
CA ALA A 619 71.60 -20.18 0.56
C ALA A 619 71.43 -20.58 2.03
N ALA A 620 72.01 -19.76 2.91
CA ALA A 620 71.75 -19.87 4.33
C ALA A 620 70.29 -19.51 4.61
N SER A 621 69.67 -20.26 5.53
CA SER A 621 68.34 -19.98 6.04
C SER A 621 68.32 -20.03 7.55
N VAL A 622 67.46 -19.22 8.17
CA VAL A 622 67.25 -19.17 9.62
C VAL A 622 65.75 -19.18 9.88
N THR A 623 65.33 -19.84 10.95
CA THR A 623 63.94 -19.78 11.43
C THR A 623 63.89 -18.86 12.65
N LEU A 624 63.01 -17.87 12.63
CA LEU A 624 62.75 -16.96 13.74
C LEU A 624 61.89 -17.62 14.82
N HIS A 625 61.83 -17.00 16.00
CA HIS A 625 61.09 -17.51 17.16
C HIS A 625 59.57 -17.63 16.93
N ASP A 626 59.04 -16.84 16.00
CA ASP A 626 57.63 -16.85 15.60
C ASP A 626 57.35 -17.87 14.46
N GLY A 627 58.32 -18.70 14.09
CA GLY A 627 58.22 -19.69 13.02
C GLY A 627 58.44 -19.13 11.61
N THR A 628 58.70 -17.82 11.46
CA THR A 628 58.99 -17.22 10.15
C THR A 628 60.38 -17.62 9.68
N GLY A 629 60.49 -18.10 8.45
CA GLY A 629 61.75 -18.34 7.78
C GLY A 629 62.39 -17.09 7.22
N VAL A 630 63.70 -16.97 7.29
CA VAL A 630 64.47 -15.97 6.54
C VAL A 630 65.45 -16.70 5.65
N LEU A 631 65.31 -16.49 4.34
CA LEU A 631 66.11 -17.09 3.28
C LEU A 631 66.96 -16.01 2.61
N ASP A 632 68.29 -16.18 2.62
CA ASP A 632 69.18 -15.28 1.90
C ASP A 632 69.02 -15.48 0.38
N MET A 633 68.68 -14.41 -0.33
CA MET A 633 68.49 -14.43 -1.79
C MET A 633 69.75 -14.00 -2.54
N GLY A 634 70.78 -13.53 -1.81
CA GLY A 634 71.98 -12.91 -2.34
C GLY A 634 71.76 -11.47 -2.79
N GLY A 635 72.87 -10.73 -2.92
CA GLY A 635 72.85 -9.36 -3.48
C GLY A 635 72.03 -8.38 -2.66
N GLY A 636 72.11 -8.42 -1.33
CA GLY A 636 71.44 -7.46 -0.46
C GLY A 636 69.94 -7.72 -0.24
N VAL A 637 69.40 -8.89 -0.59
CA VAL A 637 67.97 -9.22 -0.44
C VAL A 637 67.78 -10.48 0.39
N VAL A 638 66.80 -10.46 1.29
CA VAL A 638 66.30 -11.64 2.01
C VAL A 638 64.81 -11.85 1.72
N ALA A 639 64.40 -13.12 1.68
CA ALA A 639 63.00 -13.53 1.61
C ALA A 639 62.54 -14.01 2.99
N GLU A 640 61.56 -13.32 3.56
CA GLU A 640 60.84 -13.76 4.76
C GLU A 640 59.69 -14.68 4.34
N VAL A 641 59.62 -15.88 4.90
CA VAL A 641 58.72 -16.95 4.48
C VAL A 641 57.90 -17.42 5.67
N SER A 642 56.61 -17.11 5.66
CA SER A 642 55.64 -17.63 6.64
C SER A 642 54.87 -18.79 6.03
N ALA A 643 54.93 -19.96 6.68
CA ALA A 643 54.22 -21.16 6.23
C ALA A 643 53.09 -21.52 7.19
N TYR A 644 51.95 -21.93 6.65
CA TYR A 644 50.73 -22.24 7.40
C TYR A 644 50.12 -23.54 6.88
N GLU A 645 49.61 -24.35 7.79
CA GLU A 645 48.72 -25.47 7.45
C GLU A 645 47.29 -24.96 7.31
N VAL A 646 46.65 -25.27 6.21
CA VAL A 646 45.27 -24.88 5.90
C VAL A 646 44.51 -26.11 5.39
N PRO A 647 43.22 -26.26 5.68
CA PRO A 647 42.45 -27.36 5.12
C PRO A 647 42.54 -27.39 3.58
N PRO A 648 42.76 -28.56 2.96
CA PRO A 648 42.85 -28.64 1.51
C PRO A 648 41.52 -28.24 0.87
N HIS A 649 41.53 -27.22 0.01
CA HIS A 649 40.32 -26.75 -0.65
C HIS A 649 39.95 -27.72 -1.80
N PRO A 650 38.72 -28.26 -1.86
CA PRO A 650 38.32 -29.32 -2.80
C PRO A 650 38.26 -28.92 -4.29
N ARG A 651 38.69 -27.68 -4.62
CA ARG A 651 38.72 -27.11 -5.97
C ARG A 651 40.01 -26.33 -6.28
N ALA A 652 41.05 -26.44 -5.43
CA ALA A 652 42.29 -25.72 -5.64
C ALA A 652 43.12 -26.34 -6.78
N SER A 653 43.75 -25.47 -7.57
CA SER A 653 44.82 -25.85 -8.51
C SER A 653 45.97 -26.53 -7.74
N PRO A 654 46.78 -27.43 -8.36
CA PRO A 654 47.89 -28.10 -7.66
C PRO A 654 48.95 -27.13 -7.11
N CYS A 655 49.03 -25.93 -7.64
CA CYS A 655 49.78 -24.82 -7.07
C CYS A 655 49.19 -23.50 -7.55
N GLU A 656 49.06 -22.54 -6.65
CA GLU A 656 48.61 -21.19 -6.94
C GLU A 656 49.68 -20.18 -6.50
N ALA A 657 49.91 -19.13 -7.30
CA ALA A 657 50.80 -18.02 -6.95
C ALA A 657 50.08 -16.70 -7.21
N ASP A 658 50.03 -15.81 -6.22
CA ASP A 658 49.43 -14.49 -6.37
C ASP A 658 50.41 -13.39 -5.91
N PHE A 659 50.47 -12.27 -6.64
CA PHE A 659 51.14 -11.05 -6.19
C PHE A 659 50.22 -10.19 -5.32
N LEU A 660 50.79 -9.51 -4.33
CA LEU A 660 50.09 -8.42 -3.64
C LEU A 660 50.15 -7.14 -4.48
N LEU A 661 49.00 -6.56 -4.76
CA LEU A 661 48.90 -5.19 -5.25
C LEU A 661 48.66 -4.27 -4.03
N PRO A 662 49.66 -3.51 -3.56
CA PRO A 662 49.41 -2.55 -2.49
C PRO A 662 48.54 -1.41 -3.03
N ILE A 663 47.35 -1.26 -2.47
CA ILE A 663 46.50 -0.10 -2.79
C ILE A 663 46.97 1.04 -1.91
N PHE A 664 47.83 1.92 -2.43
CA PHE A 664 48.11 3.21 -1.80
C PHE A 664 47.03 4.20 -2.21
N THR A 665 46.24 4.66 -1.24
CA THR A 665 45.07 5.54 -1.40
C THR A 665 45.38 6.86 -2.11
N GLY A 666 46.63 7.35 -2.05
CA GLY A 666 47.05 8.59 -2.71
C GLY A 666 47.51 8.44 -4.18
N ALA A 667 47.87 7.24 -4.63
CA ALA A 667 48.38 7.01 -5.98
C ALA A 667 47.29 6.59 -6.97
N LEU A 668 46.09 6.30 -6.48
CA LEU A 668 45.00 5.79 -7.30
C LEU A 668 44.60 6.80 -8.39
N ASP A 669 44.43 8.09 -8.07
CA ASP A 669 44.07 9.09 -9.07
C ASP A 669 45.16 9.29 -10.16
N ASP A 670 46.44 9.11 -9.82
CA ASP A 670 47.56 9.18 -10.78
C ASP A 670 47.73 7.88 -11.60
N LEU A 671 47.33 6.73 -11.04
CA LEU A 671 47.40 5.40 -11.68
C LEU A 671 46.23 5.13 -12.65
N TYR A 672 45.18 5.97 -12.67
CA TYR A 672 43.97 5.80 -13.50
C TYR A 672 43.97 6.61 -14.81
N GLY A 673 45.14 6.83 -15.41
CA GLY A 673 45.19 7.21 -16.83
C GLY A 673 44.49 6.18 -17.72
N GLU A 674 44.15 6.54 -18.96
CA GLU A 674 43.50 5.65 -19.94
C GLU A 674 44.26 4.34 -20.20
N GLU A 675 45.53 4.27 -19.79
CA GLU A 675 46.46 3.15 -20.04
C GLU A 675 46.28 1.95 -19.11
N GLY A 676 45.51 2.08 -18.01
CA GLY A 676 45.26 1.00 -17.05
C GLY A 676 46.44 0.67 -16.13
N LEU A 677 46.20 -0.21 -15.15
CA LEU A 677 47.20 -0.62 -14.16
C LEU A 677 48.34 -1.40 -14.85
N GLN A 678 49.56 -0.89 -14.72
CA GLN A 678 50.78 -1.52 -15.21
C GLN A 678 51.27 -2.60 -14.24
N ALA A 679 52.01 -3.61 -14.74
CA ALA A 679 52.59 -4.65 -13.89
C ALA A 679 53.52 -4.05 -12.84
N ASP A 680 54.15 -2.92 -13.15
CA ASP A 680 55.00 -2.13 -12.27
C ASP A 680 54.40 -1.83 -10.88
N ALA A 681 53.07 -1.81 -10.74
CA ALA A 681 52.39 -1.51 -9.48
C ALA A 681 52.47 -2.62 -8.41
N VAL A 682 52.81 -3.87 -8.77
CA VAL A 682 52.99 -4.95 -7.78
C VAL A 682 54.42 -5.05 -7.25
N TRP A 683 55.31 -4.16 -7.68
CA TRP A 683 56.74 -4.20 -7.36
C TRP A 683 57.14 -3.11 -6.37
N GLY A 684 57.81 -3.54 -5.30
CA GLY A 684 58.60 -2.67 -4.45
C GLY A 684 60.01 -2.53 -5.00
N THR A 685 60.70 -1.49 -4.52
CA THR A 685 62.13 -1.33 -4.76
C THR A 685 62.87 -1.40 -3.43
N LEU A 686 63.81 -2.34 -3.31
CA LEU A 686 64.68 -2.49 -2.15
C LEU A 686 66.05 -1.90 -2.44
N ALA A 687 66.63 -1.12 -1.53
CA ALA A 687 68.03 -0.73 -1.60
C ALA A 687 68.90 -1.93 -1.22
N THR A 688 69.71 -2.39 -2.16
CA THR A 688 70.57 -3.57 -1.99
C THR A 688 72.03 -3.24 -1.78
N GLY A 689 72.35 -1.94 -1.71
CA GLY A 689 73.66 -1.43 -1.34
C GLY A 689 73.78 0.06 -1.64
N SER A 690 74.58 0.78 -0.87
CA SER A 690 74.92 2.17 -1.12
C SER A 690 76.43 2.36 -1.06
N ALA A 691 76.99 3.07 -2.03
CA ALA A 691 78.38 3.50 -2.02
C ALA A 691 78.41 5.03 -1.96
N ASP A 692 79.16 5.59 -1.03
CA ASP A 692 79.48 7.02 -1.01
C ASP A 692 80.87 7.22 -1.64
N THR A 693 80.92 8.00 -2.71
CA THR A 693 82.16 8.39 -3.39
C THR A 693 82.14 9.88 -3.61
N ASP A 694 83.10 10.60 -3.01
CA ASP A 694 83.30 12.04 -3.12
C ASP A 694 82.05 12.90 -2.80
N GLY A 695 81.22 12.46 -1.84
CA GLY A 695 80.01 13.16 -1.43
C GLY A 695 78.77 12.84 -2.27
N HIS A 696 78.86 11.85 -3.16
CA HIS A 696 77.74 11.29 -3.91
C HIS A 696 77.42 9.87 -3.43
N VAL A 697 76.21 9.70 -2.90
CA VAL A 697 75.68 8.38 -2.51
C VAL A 697 75.00 7.72 -3.71
N THR A 698 75.65 6.69 -4.27
CA THR A 698 75.06 5.83 -5.30
C THR A 698 74.38 4.64 -4.63
N THR A 699 73.04 4.56 -4.73
CA THR A 699 72.27 3.43 -4.19
C THR A 699 71.94 2.44 -5.31
N ARG A 700 72.37 1.18 -5.15
CA ARG A 700 71.89 0.06 -5.96
C ARG A 700 70.53 -0.38 -5.43
N ARG A 701 69.60 -0.56 -6.35
CA ARG A 701 68.21 -0.89 -6.05
C ARG A 701 67.80 -2.11 -6.86
N THR A 702 67.09 -3.04 -6.22
CA THR A 702 66.52 -4.23 -6.86
C THR A 702 65.01 -4.17 -6.77
N ARG A 703 64.34 -4.48 -7.89
CA ARG A 703 62.88 -4.59 -7.93
C ARG A 703 62.48 -5.99 -7.48
N VAL A 704 61.55 -6.06 -6.53
CA VAL A 704 61.01 -7.31 -5.97
C VAL A 704 59.50 -7.16 -5.80
N PRO A 705 58.71 -8.24 -5.83
CA PRO A 705 57.28 -8.11 -5.61
C PRO A 705 57.03 -7.75 -4.14
N HIS A 706 55.96 -7.01 -3.85
CA HIS A 706 55.65 -6.62 -2.46
C HIS A 706 55.43 -7.84 -1.55
N ALA A 707 54.66 -8.81 -2.04
CA ALA A 707 54.54 -10.12 -1.44
C ALA A 707 54.12 -11.15 -2.49
N LEU A 708 54.46 -12.40 -2.22
CA LEU A 708 54.08 -13.58 -3.00
C LEU A 708 53.30 -14.53 -2.09
N PHE A 709 52.12 -14.93 -2.55
CA PHE A 709 51.28 -15.90 -1.85
C PHE A 709 51.29 -17.21 -2.61
N PHE A 710 51.69 -18.30 -1.97
CA PHE A 710 51.57 -19.65 -2.50
C PHE A 710 50.49 -20.42 -1.77
N ALA A 711 49.75 -21.26 -2.50
CA ALA A 711 48.84 -22.24 -1.92
C ALA A 711 48.96 -23.58 -2.63
N ARG A 712 49.13 -24.67 -1.86
CA ARG A 712 49.26 -26.04 -2.37
C ARG A 712 48.93 -27.07 -1.29
N ASP A 713 48.14 -28.10 -1.61
CA ASP A 713 47.95 -29.33 -0.81
C ASP A 713 47.74 -29.10 0.71
N GLY A 714 46.99 -28.06 1.07
CA GLY A 714 46.76 -27.69 2.47
C GLY A 714 47.91 -26.90 3.13
N ILE A 715 48.79 -26.30 2.34
CA ILE A 715 49.85 -25.41 2.79
C ILE A 715 49.65 -24.04 2.13
N ARG A 716 49.76 -22.99 2.94
CA ARG A 716 49.84 -21.60 2.47
C ARG A 716 51.20 -21.03 2.82
N LEU A 717 51.86 -20.41 1.86
CA LEU A 717 53.10 -19.67 2.09
C LEU A 717 52.87 -18.19 1.78
N ILE A 718 53.43 -17.32 2.60
CA ILE A 718 53.53 -15.88 2.34
C ILE A 718 55.02 -15.55 2.30
N VAL A 719 55.48 -15.02 1.16
CA VAL A 719 56.86 -14.61 0.95
C VAL A 719 56.92 -13.10 0.78
N THR A 720 57.58 -12.43 1.71
CA THR A 720 57.86 -10.99 1.63
C THR A 720 59.35 -10.77 1.46
N PHE A 721 59.73 -9.70 0.77
CA PHE A 721 61.13 -9.41 0.47
C PHE A 721 61.59 -8.20 1.28
N ARG A 722 62.77 -8.30 1.88
CA ARG A 722 63.39 -7.19 2.62
C ARG A 722 64.83 -6.99 2.21
N GLU A 723 65.33 -5.79 2.49
CA GLU A 723 66.76 -5.50 2.45
C GLU A 723 67.46 -6.42 3.43
N ASN A 724 68.56 -7.03 3.00
CA ASN A 724 69.36 -7.87 3.86
C ASN A 724 69.96 -6.99 4.96
N PRO A 725 69.53 -7.15 6.23
CA PRO A 725 70.05 -6.33 7.31
C PRO A 725 71.52 -6.64 7.63
N TRP A 726 72.09 -7.70 7.03
CA TRP A 726 73.44 -8.19 7.28
C TRP A 726 74.49 -7.71 6.26
N ASP A 727 74.08 -7.12 5.14
CA ASP A 727 74.97 -6.58 4.09
C ASP A 727 75.40 -5.12 4.34
N GLY A 728 75.48 -4.70 5.61
CA GLY A 728 76.21 -3.49 6.00
C GLY A 728 77.71 -3.61 5.65
N PRO A 729 78.48 -2.50 5.62
CA PRO A 729 79.91 -2.54 5.34
C PRO A 729 80.59 -3.63 6.19
N ALA A 730 81.21 -4.58 5.49
CA ALA A 730 81.50 -5.93 5.95
C ALA A 730 82.17 -6.02 7.33
N ASP A 731 81.55 -6.78 8.24
CA ASP A 731 82.27 -7.59 9.22
C ASP A 731 81.57 -8.96 9.32
N ASP A 732 82.33 -10.00 8.98
CA ASP A 732 81.93 -11.36 8.56
C ASP A 732 81.41 -12.27 9.71
N VAL A 733 80.78 -11.70 10.75
CA VAL A 733 80.48 -12.39 12.03
C VAL A 733 78.96 -12.55 12.33
N SER A 734 78.08 -12.07 11.45
CA SER A 734 76.72 -11.67 11.83
C SER A 734 75.69 -12.78 12.05
N LEU A 735 75.75 -13.90 11.32
CA LEU A 735 74.69 -14.94 11.40
C LEU A 735 74.72 -15.75 12.71
N ARG A 736 75.91 -16.08 13.24
CA ARG A 736 76.04 -16.76 14.55
C ARG A 736 75.81 -15.82 15.73
N ALA A 737 76.08 -14.53 15.57
CA ALA A 737 75.89 -13.52 16.62
C ALA A 737 74.42 -13.14 16.81
N ALA A 738 73.63 -13.06 15.74
CA ALA A 738 72.20 -12.75 15.83
C ALA A 738 71.39 -13.86 16.55
N ALA A 739 71.69 -15.14 16.25
CA ALA A 739 71.10 -16.27 16.96
C ALA A 739 71.50 -16.33 18.45
N LYS A 740 72.70 -15.84 18.79
CA LYS A 740 73.18 -15.72 20.19
C LYS A 740 72.56 -14.52 20.93
N GLY A 741 72.28 -13.42 20.21
CA GLY A 741 71.69 -12.20 20.75
C GLY A 741 70.21 -12.34 21.09
N ALA A 742 69.45 -13.12 20.31
CA ALA A 742 68.07 -13.47 20.64
C ALA A 742 67.98 -14.31 21.93
N ARG A 743 68.87 -15.30 22.07
CA ARG A 743 68.95 -16.16 23.27
C ARG A 743 69.26 -15.39 24.56
N ARG A 744 70.09 -14.35 24.48
CA ARG A 744 70.43 -13.50 25.63
C ARG A 744 69.29 -12.57 26.08
N ARG A 745 68.36 -12.19 25.21
CA ARG A 745 67.21 -11.36 25.61
C ARG A 745 66.13 -12.17 26.30
N ASP A 746 65.97 -13.43 25.94
CA ASP A 746 65.02 -14.34 26.60
C ASP A 746 65.52 -14.80 27.97
N GLU A 747 66.83 -15.03 28.14
CA GLU A 747 67.42 -15.28 29.47
C GLU A 747 67.24 -14.06 30.40
N GLN A 748 67.18 -12.84 29.86
CA GLN A 748 66.99 -11.62 30.63
C GLN A 748 65.50 -11.31 30.91
N ALA A 749 64.58 -11.85 30.12
CA ALA A 749 63.14 -11.74 30.36
C ALA A 749 62.60 -12.82 31.31
N HIS A 750 63.37 -13.89 31.57
CA HIS A 750 63.04 -14.91 32.57
C HIS A 750 63.64 -14.67 33.96
N ASP A 751 64.60 -13.74 34.10
CA ASP A 751 65.15 -13.32 35.39
C ASP A 751 64.40 -12.11 36.01
N ASP A 752 63.47 -11.49 35.25
CA ASP A 752 62.65 -10.33 35.67
C ASP A 752 61.15 -10.69 35.94
N ASP A 753 60.80 -11.98 35.95
CA ASP A 753 59.54 -12.56 36.48
C ASP A 753 59.85 -13.45 37.71
#